data_AF-A0A9E4EWA0-F1
#
_entry.id   AF-A0A9E4EWA0-F1
#
_cell.length_a   1.000
_cell.length_b   1.000
_cell.length_c   1.000
_cell.angle_alpha   90.00
_cell.angle_beta   90.00
_cell.angle_gamma   90.00
#
_symmetry.space_group_name_H-M   'P 1'
#
loop_
_entity.id
_entity.type
_entity.pdbx_description
1 polymer ?
#
loop_
_entity_poly.entity_id
_entity_poly.type
_entity_poly.pdbx_seq_one_letter_code
_entity_poly.pdbx_strand_id
1 'polypeptide(L)'
;MGCSPPHLDNWHIRAYGGLGLAAMALSEYTSGEGTPQEWADRALEMVTSSLDFQIEERDGGYAEGPFYSRYAADVYLPYLFALKNRTGLDLFADPKIEKMHEWSLNLRLPNGRRPNIDDGHLDDFYGHYLAAVQANGGVHRWDWENNERGLYVRQFSEMDAIALYDDSVPAQEPTHGPSVFMPGAGDAVFRSDWSAAATYMLLRGENGIAREHGFAHEHPDGTSFVIYAGGEMLALDAGYINFDNHDKVNKGRNHNVVLVDGKGPPRRILPVVGTIGDRNDAFIEAFFTSAAGDYAEVRAAYRGVELRRRVFFADHRYFFVADEIDDPGRRHAYEWRLHGNGGGTSGGTYARAGNLARWTRAKAELLAFLPDQPGRVALESEAIHSFDYRQEQTHAVLRVQQEGVDGRYLAVLYPRAIGDAEPEFETASAQGAEAAVISLAGVRDLAWVRNGNESEVAVSGPDASLVSDARFGYVRYVDGQLTRFVAQDATYLLADGETVFRASETIDVSLERDDYAGFVRGSDAGYQLRMPHSGNEWTAARFLGGEWLSTAIEGEMLVLELAGEGTLELGSELHVEAQKGAQPRPKHYALHPNAPNPFNPTTKIRFDLPTYSLVQLTVYNVLGQEVARLVERRLPPGRHEVEWDATRSKPIPTARSTR
;
A
#
# COMPACT_ATOMS: atom_id res chain seq x y z
N MET A 1 6.29 -38.08 3.44
CA MET A 1 6.40 -36.93 4.37
C MET A 1 7.08 -35.83 3.57
N GLY A 2 6.31 -34.85 3.08
CA GLY A 2 6.91 -33.70 2.41
C GLY A 2 7.56 -32.84 3.48
N CYS A 3 8.86 -32.57 3.38
CA CYS A 3 9.46 -31.50 4.16
C CYS A 3 8.78 -30.20 3.74
N SER A 4 8.09 -29.56 4.68
CA SER A 4 7.83 -28.12 4.55
C SER A 4 9.19 -27.42 4.37
N PRO A 5 9.31 -26.42 3.49
CA PRO A 5 10.52 -25.63 3.41
C PRO A 5 10.88 -25.09 4.81
N PRO A 6 12.16 -25.00 5.16
CA PRO A 6 12.57 -24.44 6.45
C PRO A 6 12.07 -22.99 6.54
N HIS A 7 11.43 -22.65 7.66
CA HIS A 7 11.11 -21.26 7.98
C HIS A 7 12.42 -20.51 8.20
N LEU A 8 12.70 -19.53 7.34
CA LEU A 8 13.85 -18.63 7.44
C LEU A 8 13.37 -17.28 7.97
N ASP A 9 14.11 -16.71 8.91
CA ASP A 9 13.68 -15.54 9.69
C ASP A 9 14.86 -14.60 9.96
N ASN A 10 14.61 -13.52 10.70
CA ASN A 10 15.67 -12.59 11.11
C ASN A 10 16.82 -13.27 11.89
N TRP A 11 16.58 -14.36 12.64
CA TRP A 11 17.62 -15.06 13.39
C TRP A 11 18.64 -15.70 12.46
N HIS A 12 18.19 -16.30 11.36
CA HIS A 12 19.07 -16.87 10.35
C HIS A 12 19.95 -15.78 9.72
N ILE A 13 19.36 -14.66 9.29
CA ILE A 13 20.10 -13.54 8.69
C ILE A 13 21.18 -13.04 9.66
N ARG A 14 20.84 -12.83 10.93
CA ARG A 14 21.78 -12.32 11.93
C ARG A 14 22.87 -13.32 12.28
N ALA A 15 22.52 -14.58 12.56
CA ALA A 15 23.49 -15.60 12.94
C ALA A 15 24.49 -15.88 11.81
N TYR A 16 23.99 -16.03 10.58
CA TYR A 16 24.84 -16.34 9.43
C TYR A 16 25.57 -15.11 8.88
N GLY A 17 25.01 -13.91 8.98
CA GLY A 17 25.74 -12.67 8.70
C GLY A 17 26.92 -12.49 9.66
N GLY A 18 26.74 -12.78 10.95
CA GLY A 18 27.81 -12.81 11.94
C GLY A 18 28.88 -13.87 11.64
N LEU A 19 28.46 -15.07 11.20
CA LEU A 19 29.38 -16.13 10.75
C LEU A 19 30.20 -15.66 9.54
N GLY A 20 29.59 -14.99 8.58
CA GLY A 20 30.27 -14.45 7.40
C GLY A 20 31.31 -13.38 7.75
N LEU A 21 30.98 -12.48 8.68
CA LEU A 21 31.94 -11.50 9.22
C LEU A 21 33.12 -12.20 9.92
N ALA A 22 32.86 -13.21 10.75
CA ALA A 22 33.90 -13.99 11.42
C ALA A 22 34.79 -14.75 10.42
N ALA A 23 34.20 -15.34 9.38
CA ALA A 23 34.91 -16.03 8.32
C ALA A 23 35.89 -15.11 7.58
N MET A 24 35.46 -13.87 7.27
CA MET A 24 36.33 -12.87 6.64
C MET A 24 37.43 -12.38 7.59
N ALA A 25 37.14 -12.22 8.88
CA ALA A 25 38.13 -11.82 9.87
C ALA A 25 39.20 -12.90 10.11
N LEU A 26 38.83 -14.18 9.95
CA LEU A 26 39.69 -15.34 10.17
C LEU A 26 40.10 -16.02 8.87
N SER A 27 40.11 -15.32 7.74
CA SER A 27 40.34 -15.94 6.41
C SER A 27 41.68 -16.69 6.28
N GLU A 28 42.67 -16.35 7.10
CA GLU A 28 44.00 -16.99 7.14
C GLU A 28 44.11 -18.10 8.20
N TYR A 29 43.06 -18.33 9.00
CA TYR A 29 43.06 -19.32 10.05
C TYR A 29 43.06 -20.73 9.47
N THR A 30 44.03 -21.53 9.91
CA THR A 30 44.22 -22.92 9.46
C THR A 30 44.25 -23.83 10.68
N SER A 31 43.11 -24.42 11.02
CA SER A 31 43.03 -25.52 11.99
C SER A 31 42.16 -26.65 11.46
N GLY A 32 42.45 -27.88 11.85
CA GLY A 32 41.97 -29.10 11.17
C GLY A 32 40.49 -29.46 11.29
N GLU A 33 39.63 -28.63 11.88
CA GLU A 33 38.17 -28.84 11.95
C GLU A 33 37.44 -27.59 11.46
N GLY A 34 36.82 -27.68 10.28
CA GLY A 34 36.12 -26.57 9.63
C GLY A 34 37.07 -25.49 9.10
N THR A 35 36.82 -25.00 7.88
CA THR A 35 37.59 -23.90 7.30
C THR A 35 36.79 -22.60 7.33
N PRO A 36 37.44 -21.43 7.50
CA PRO A 36 36.81 -20.13 7.29
C PRO A 36 36.09 -20.01 5.94
N GLN A 37 36.58 -20.72 4.90
CA GLN A 37 35.89 -20.77 3.60
C GLN A 37 34.53 -21.47 3.69
N GLU A 38 34.44 -22.63 4.36
CA GLU A 38 33.16 -23.33 4.56
C GLU A 38 32.16 -22.47 5.35
N TRP A 39 32.66 -21.69 6.32
CA TRP A 39 31.83 -20.73 7.06
C TRP A 39 31.32 -19.60 6.16
N ALA A 40 32.17 -19.04 5.29
CA ALA A 40 31.80 -18.01 4.33
C ALA A 40 30.77 -18.52 3.31
N ASP A 41 30.96 -19.71 2.76
CA ASP A 41 30.03 -20.32 1.80
C ASP A 41 28.65 -20.53 2.44
N ARG A 42 28.64 -21.07 3.68
CA ARG A 42 27.41 -21.27 4.44
C ARG A 42 26.73 -19.95 4.81
N ALA A 43 27.50 -18.94 5.17
CA ALA A 43 26.99 -17.61 5.48
C ALA A 43 26.32 -16.97 4.25
N LEU A 44 26.97 -17.02 3.09
CA LEU A 44 26.41 -16.50 1.86
C LEU A 44 25.11 -17.20 1.49
N GLU A 45 25.09 -18.54 1.48
CA GLU A 45 23.89 -19.34 1.19
C GLU A 45 22.72 -18.97 2.11
N MET A 46 22.98 -18.91 3.42
CA MET A 46 21.91 -18.70 4.39
C MET A 46 21.40 -17.27 4.43
N VAL A 47 22.29 -16.28 4.30
CA VAL A 47 21.86 -14.87 4.25
C VAL A 47 21.02 -14.61 3.00
N THR A 48 21.48 -15.04 1.82
CA THR A 48 20.73 -14.80 0.58
C THR A 48 19.42 -15.57 0.55
N SER A 49 19.40 -16.84 0.99
CA SER A 49 18.16 -17.62 1.06
C SER A 49 17.16 -17.03 2.05
N SER A 50 17.63 -16.48 3.18
CA SER A 50 16.74 -15.90 4.19
C SER A 50 16.20 -14.54 3.73
N LEU A 51 17.02 -13.69 3.09
CA LEU A 51 16.55 -12.44 2.48
C LEU A 51 15.56 -12.73 1.35
N ASP A 52 15.84 -13.71 0.49
CA ASP A 52 14.92 -14.12 -0.56
C ASP A 52 13.59 -14.66 0.00
N PHE A 53 13.65 -15.41 1.11
CA PHE A 53 12.44 -15.86 1.79
C PHE A 53 11.64 -14.69 2.39
N GLN A 54 12.30 -13.73 3.02
CA GLN A 54 11.64 -12.66 3.77
C GLN A 54 11.08 -11.53 2.90
N ILE A 55 11.72 -11.25 1.76
CA ILE A 55 11.37 -10.09 0.94
C ILE A 55 10.31 -10.49 -0.11
N GLU A 56 9.27 -9.67 -0.25
CA GLU A 56 8.30 -9.78 -1.32
C GLU A 56 8.86 -9.22 -2.65
N GLU A 57 8.61 -9.92 -3.76
CA GLU A 57 9.31 -9.68 -5.02
C GLU A 57 8.90 -8.38 -5.75
N ARG A 58 7.63 -8.01 -5.66
CA ARG A 58 7.06 -6.90 -6.42
C ARG A 58 7.48 -5.55 -5.83
N ASP A 59 7.21 -5.34 -4.55
CA ASP A 59 7.31 -4.03 -3.89
C ASP A 59 8.33 -4.03 -2.74
N GLY A 60 8.94 -5.17 -2.40
CA GLY A 60 10.03 -5.24 -1.43
C GLY A 60 9.62 -5.38 0.03
N GLY A 61 8.35 -5.63 0.32
CA GLY A 61 7.86 -5.81 1.70
C GLY A 61 8.65 -6.87 2.47
N TYR A 62 9.08 -6.56 3.69
CA TYR A 62 9.78 -7.52 4.55
C TYR A 62 8.79 -8.17 5.50
N ALA A 63 8.66 -9.50 5.42
CA ALA A 63 7.52 -10.21 6.00
C ALA A 63 7.38 -10.10 7.54
N GLU A 64 8.46 -9.89 8.29
CA GLU A 64 8.35 -9.68 9.75
C GLU A 64 8.17 -8.20 10.14
N GLY A 65 7.85 -7.35 9.17
CA GLY A 65 7.60 -5.93 9.38
C GLY A 65 8.87 -5.08 9.47
N PRO A 66 8.70 -3.74 9.55
CA PRO A 66 9.80 -2.77 9.45
C PRO A 66 10.79 -2.88 10.62
N PHE A 67 10.31 -3.24 11.81
CA PHE A 67 11.17 -3.37 12.99
C PHE A 67 12.16 -4.54 12.86
N TYR A 68 11.70 -5.71 12.40
CA TYR A 68 12.58 -6.86 12.23
C TYR A 68 13.41 -6.79 10.96
N SER A 69 12.95 -6.09 9.91
CA SER A 69 13.80 -5.66 8.80
C SER A 69 15.02 -4.87 9.30
N ARG A 70 14.79 -3.84 10.11
CA ARG A 70 15.86 -3.06 10.76
C ARG A 70 16.71 -3.91 11.69
N TYR A 71 16.08 -4.79 12.47
CA TYR A 71 16.81 -5.72 13.34
C TYR A 71 17.73 -6.64 12.55
N ALA A 72 17.31 -7.20 11.40
CA ALA A 72 18.21 -7.95 10.55
C ALA A 72 19.35 -7.07 10.00
N ALA A 73 19.07 -5.81 9.67
CA ALA A 73 20.02 -4.84 9.10
C ALA A 73 21.21 -4.52 10.02
N ASP A 74 21.04 -4.66 11.34
CA ASP A 74 22.15 -4.52 12.32
C ASP A 74 23.36 -5.42 11.97
N VAL A 75 23.14 -6.52 11.25
CA VAL A 75 24.19 -7.50 10.94
C VAL A 75 24.37 -7.69 9.43
N TYR A 76 23.28 -7.76 8.65
CA TYR A 76 23.45 -8.01 7.22
C TYR A 76 24.12 -6.83 6.52
N LEU A 77 23.87 -5.57 6.93
CA LEU A 77 24.50 -4.43 6.26
C LEU A 77 26.03 -4.46 6.39
N PRO A 78 26.63 -4.55 7.60
CA PRO A 78 28.08 -4.73 7.73
C PRO A 78 28.62 -5.94 6.96
N TYR A 79 27.88 -7.06 6.97
CA TYR A 79 28.28 -8.25 6.21
C TYR A 79 28.30 -8.01 4.70
N LEU A 80 27.28 -7.35 4.13
CA LEU A 80 27.20 -7.02 2.71
C LEU A 80 28.33 -6.06 2.29
N PHE A 81 28.68 -5.08 3.13
CA PHE A 81 29.84 -4.23 2.91
C PHE A 81 31.14 -5.03 2.90
N ALA A 82 31.35 -5.90 3.89
CA ALA A 82 32.53 -6.74 3.96
C ALA A 82 32.63 -7.68 2.76
N LEU A 83 31.50 -8.27 2.34
CA LEU A 83 31.39 -9.12 1.16
C LEU A 83 31.78 -8.37 -0.12
N LYS A 84 31.16 -7.21 -0.38
CA LYS A 84 31.48 -6.35 -1.53
C LYS A 84 32.96 -5.97 -1.56
N ASN A 85 33.49 -5.50 -0.43
CA ASN A 85 34.86 -4.99 -0.37
C ASN A 85 35.93 -6.09 -0.44
N ARG A 86 35.64 -7.30 0.03
CA ARG A 86 36.60 -8.42 0.07
C ARG A 86 36.53 -9.31 -1.16
N THR A 87 35.36 -9.46 -1.77
CA THR A 87 35.13 -10.43 -2.86
C THR A 87 34.68 -9.79 -4.18
N GLY A 88 34.20 -8.53 -4.13
CA GLY A 88 33.57 -7.87 -5.28
C GLY A 88 32.11 -8.26 -5.50
N LEU A 89 31.54 -9.16 -4.69
CA LEU A 89 30.13 -9.54 -4.79
C LEU A 89 29.24 -8.45 -4.16
N ASP A 90 28.54 -7.70 -5.01
CA ASP A 90 27.70 -6.57 -4.61
C ASP A 90 26.22 -6.97 -4.52
N LEU A 91 25.77 -7.31 -3.31
CA LEU A 91 24.36 -7.62 -3.05
C LEU A 91 23.50 -6.36 -2.86
N PHE A 92 24.08 -5.15 -2.73
CA PHE A 92 23.29 -3.92 -2.68
C PHE A 92 22.63 -3.60 -4.03
N ALA A 93 23.20 -4.12 -5.12
CA ALA A 93 22.65 -4.05 -6.47
C ALA A 93 21.63 -5.16 -6.78
N ASP A 94 21.31 -6.03 -5.81
CA ASP A 94 20.23 -7.00 -5.97
C ASP A 94 18.88 -6.26 -5.97
N PRO A 95 18.06 -6.37 -7.03
CA PRO A 95 16.81 -5.63 -7.14
C PRO A 95 15.83 -5.88 -5.99
N LYS A 96 15.86 -7.07 -5.37
CA LYS A 96 14.95 -7.43 -4.27
C LYS A 96 15.38 -6.73 -2.98
N ILE A 97 16.69 -6.68 -2.72
CA ILE A 97 17.25 -5.94 -1.58
C ILE A 97 17.07 -4.44 -1.77
N GLU A 98 17.26 -3.92 -2.99
CA GLU A 98 17.03 -2.51 -3.31
C GLU A 98 15.58 -2.10 -3.03
N LYS A 99 14.61 -2.86 -3.55
CA LYS A 99 13.19 -2.64 -3.28
C LYS A 99 12.84 -2.71 -1.81
N MET A 100 13.45 -3.62 -1.03
CA MET A 100 13.20 -3.68 0.42
C MET A 100 13.65 -2.40 1.14
N HIS A 101 14.79 -1.82 0.74
CA HIS A 101 15.22 -0.55 1.29
C HIS A 101 14.31 0.62 0.85
N GLU A 102 13.82 0.60 -0.40
CA GLU A 102 12.83 1.56 -0.90
C GLU A 102 11.48 1.43 -0.18
N TRP A 103 11.01 0.21 0.08
CA TRP A 103 9.81 -0.05 0.88
C TRP A 103 9.92 0.55 2.29
N SER A 104 11.05 0.33 2.97
CA SER A 104 11.31 0.92 4.29
C SER A 104 11.32 2.47 4.27
N LEU A 105 11.81 3.08 3.17
CA LEU A 105 11.72 4.54 2.96
C LEU A 105 10.28 5.00 2.70
N ASN A 106 9.51 4.26 1.91
CA ASN A 106 8.14 4.62 1.58
C ASN A 106 7.24 4.61 2.82
N LEU A 107 7.45 3.65 3.74
CA LEU A 107 6.76 3.57 5.02
C LEU A 107 7.07 4.69 6.00
N ARG A 108 8.20 5.39 5.85
CA ARG A 108 8.73 6.38 6.80
C ARG A 108 7.67 7.41 7.26
N LEU A 109 7.35 7.45 8.55
CA LEU A 109 6.56 8.50 9.18
C LEU A 109 7.20 9.88 8.98
N PRO A 110 6.46 10.99 8.95
CA PRO A 110 7.02 12.34 8.73
C PRO A 110 8.20 12.72 9.65
N ASN A 111 8.30 12.16 10.86
CA ASN A 111 9.43 12.37 11.78
C ASN A 111 10.73 11.60 11.45
N GLY A 112 10.79 10.77 10.40
CA GLY A 112 11.98 9.99 10.07
C GLY A 112 11.95 8.53 10.51
N ARG A 113 10.95 8.15 11.31
CA ARG A 113 10.85 6.80 11.87
C ARG A 113 9.93 5.93 11.06
N ARG A 114 9.94 4.63 11.34
CA ARG A 114 9.10 3.62 10.71
C ARG A 114 7.96 3.27 11.67
N PRO A 115 6.78 2.92 11.14
CA PRO A 115 5.59 2.65 11.92
C PRO A 115 5.75 1.40 12.81
N ASN A 116 5.07 1.38 13.95
CA ASN A 116 5.09 0.31 14.95
C ASN A 116 4.03 -0.77 14.67
N ILE A 117 3.98 -1.26 13.44
CA ILE A 117 3.10 -2.36 13.00
C ILE A 117 3.73 -3.73 13.36
N ASP A 118 2.90 -4.78 13.37
CA ASP A 118 3.30 -6.13 13.78
C ASP A 118 3.96 -6.18 15.17
N ASP A 119 4.85 -7.14 15.42
CA ASP A 119 5.77 -7.13 16.57
C ASP A 119 6.86 -6.03 16.44
N GLY A 120 6.45 -4.78 16.13
CA GLY A 120 7.31 -3.63 15.93
C GLY A 120 7.19 -2.50 16.96
N HIS A 121 8.30 -1.77 17.11
CA HIS A 121 8.38 -0.47 17.78
C HIS A 121 8.54 0.64 16.73
N LEU A 122 8.36 1.91 17.13
CA LEU A 122 8.78 3.02 16.27
C LEU A 122 10.30 2.95 16.13
N ASP A 123 10.84 3.00 14.92
CA ASP A 123 12.29 2.79 14.74
C ASP A 123 12.88 3.54 13.55
N ASP A 124 14.20 3.69 13.54
CA ASP A 124 14.95 4.36 12.46
C ASP A 124 15.43 3.33 11.43
N PHE A 125 15.85 3.75 10.24
CA PHE A 125 16.55 2.85 9.31
C PHE A 125 17.93 3.41 8.94
N TYR A 126 18.78 2.53 8.41
CA TYR A 126 20.22 2.75 8.19
C TYR A 126 20.55 3.63 6.97
N GLY A 127 19.93 4.81 6.84
CA GLY A 127 20.16 5.72 5.71
C GLY A 127 21.62 6.10 5.49
N HIS A 128 22.43 6.19 6.55
CA HIS A 128 23.87 6.47 6.46
C HIS A 128 24.67 5.41 5.71
N TYR A 129 24.33 4.13 5.88
CA TYR A 129 24.98 3.04 5.14
C TYR A 129 24.57 3.10 3.67
N LEU A 130 23.26 3.22 3.43
CA LEU A 130 22.67 3.07 2.10
C LEU A 130 23.02 4.24 1.17
N ALA A 131 23.24 5.43 1.74
CA ALA A 131 23.66 6.61 1.00
C ALA A 131 24.93 6.38 0.15
N ALA A 132 25.87 5.56 0.63
CA ALA A 132 27.15 5.32 -0.04
C ALA A 132 27.12 4.21 -1.09
N VAL A 133 26.06 3.39 -1.14
CA VAL A 133 26.07 2.15 -1.95
C VAL A 133 24.88 1.96 -2.87
N GLN A 134 23.73 2.56 -2.58
CA GLN A 134 22.54 2.43 -3.42
C GLN A 134 22.48 3.51 -4.50
N ALA A 135 21.86 3.19 -5.63
CA ALA A 135 21.74 4.09 -6.76
C ALA A 135 21.00 5.39 -6.39
N ASN A 136 20.02 5.30 -5.50
CA ASN A 136 19.26 6.41 -4.92
C ASN A 136 19.89 6.94 -3.62
N GLY A 137 21.21 6.85 -3.45
CA GLY A 137 21.92 7.20 -2.21
C GLY A 137 21.60 8.59 -1.64
N GLY A 138 21.30 9.58 -2.50
CA GLY A 138 20.86 10.91 -2.05
C GLY A 138 19.55 10.89 -1.26
N VAL A 139 18.63 9.97 -1.58
CA VAL A 139 17.37 9.77 -0.84
C VAL A 139 17.62 9.15 0.53
N HIS A 140 18.50 8.14 0.61
CA HIS A 140 18.91 7.57 1.89
C HIS A 140 19.66 8.57 2.76
N ARG A 141 20.46 9.47 2.13
CA ARG A 141 21.11 10.58 2.82
C ARG A 141 20.07 11.56 3.38
N TRP A 142 19.07 11.93 2.59
CA TRP A 142 17.98 12.80 3.03
C TRP A 142 17.17 12.18 4.18
N ASP A 143 16.83 10.89 4.11
CA ASP A 143 16.10 10.18 5.17
C ASP A 143 16.86 10.23 6.51
N TRP A 144 18.18 10.02 6.45
CA TRP A 144 19.04 10.09 7.63
C TRP A 144 19.13 11.50 8.23
N GLU A 145 19.28 12.53 7.38
CA GLU A 145 19.37 13.93 7.81
C GLU A 145 18.05 14.47 8.36
N ASN A 146 16.92 13.99 7.83
CA ASN A 146 15.57 14.47 8.18
C ASN A 146 14.91 13.54 9.21
N ASN A 147 15.60 13.25 10.31
CA ASN A 147 15.07 12.42 11.39
C ASN A 147 14.94 13.24 12.68
N GLU A 148 13.88 13.02 13.48
CA GLU A 148 13.66 13.71 14.76
C GLU A 148 14.80 13.53 15.77
N ARG A 149 15.58 12.45 15.64
CA ARG A 149 16.76 12.15 16.46
C ARG A 149 18.04 12.80 15.91
N GLY A 150 17.95 13.55 14.80
CA GLY A 150 19.09 14.09 14.07
C GLY A 150 19.87 13.01 13.31
N LEU A 151 21.18 13.20 13.15
CA LEU A 151 22.09 12.22 12.53
C LEU A 151 22.29 10.99 13.44
N TYR A 152 21.22 10.22 13.60
CA TYR A 152 21.18 9.06 14.47
C TYR A 152 22.13 7.98 13.97
N VAL A 153 22.88 7.41 14.91
CA VAL A 153 23.67 6.21 14.68
C VAL A 153 23.46 5.29 15.89
N ARG A 154 23.24 4.01 15.64
CA ARG A 154 22.93 3.05 16.69
C ARG A 154 24.22 2.62 17.39
N GLN A 155 24.10 2.18 18.65
CA GLN A 155 25.19 1.92 19.60
C GLN A 155 26.31 0.93 19.18
N PHE A 156 26.20 0.34 17.98
CA PHE A 156 27.19 -0.56 17.39
C PHE A 156 27.62 -0.16 15.98
N SER A 157 26.98 0.85 15.38
CA SER A 157 27.21 1.28 14.00
C SER A 157 27.95 2.62 13.91
N GLU A 158 28.41 3.21 15.02
CA GLU A 158 29.11 4.51 14.97
C GLU A 158 30.41 4.43 14.17
N MET A 159 31.19 3.36 14.39
CA MET A 159 32.44 3.17 13.67
C MET A 159 32.21 2.86 12.20
N ASP A 160 31.15 2.12 11.88
CA ASP A 160 30.77 1.82 10.51
C ASP A 160 30.28 3.07 9.79
N ALA A 161 29.46 3.89 10.45
CA ALA A 161 29.01 5.17 9.92
C ALA A 161 30.18 6.09 9.61
N ILE A 162 31.23 6.12 10.46
CA ILE A 162 32.46 6.89 10.18
C ILE A 162 33.24 6.28 9.01
N ALA A 163 33.40 4.96 8.99
CA ALA A 163 34.23 4.28 8.00
C ALA A 163 33.63 4.26 6.59
N LEU A 164 32.30 4.28 6.51
CA LEU A 164 31.54 4.14 5.26
C LEU A 164 30.86 5.45 4.84
N TYR A 165 31.08 6.54 5.57
CA TYR A 165 30.52 7.84 5.21
C TYR A 165 31.05 8.32 3.85
N ASP A 166 30.12 8.68 2.97
CA ASP A 166 30.41 9.32 1.69
C ASP A 166 29.83 10.74 1.70
N ASP A 167 30.71 11.75 1.78
CA ASP A 167 30.34 13.17 1.77
C ASP A 167 30.12 13.73 0.36
N SER A 168 30.38 12.92 -0.68
CA SER A 168 30.15 13.32 -2.08
C SER A 168 28.70 13.16 -2.52
N VAL A 169 27.88 12.43 -1.74
CA VAL A 169 26.46 12.18 -2.03
C VAL A 169 25.59 13.22 -1.32
N PRO A 170 25.01 14.20 -2.04
CA PRO A 170 24.15 15.20 -1.43
C PRO A 170 22.80 14.60 -1.03
N ALA A 171 22.20 15.13 0.04
CA ALA A 171 20.83 14.81 0.40
C ALA A 171 19.87 15.23 -0.72
N GLN A 172 18.95 14.33 -1.07
CA GLN A 172 17.93 14.53 -2.09
C GLN A 172 16.60 14.00 -1.58
N GLU A 173 15.58 14.85 -1.50
CA GLU A 173 14.21 14.40 -1.21
C GLU A 173 13.71 13.41 -2.30
N PRO A 174 12.87 12.41 -1.97
CA PRO A 174 12.30 11.51 -2.96
C PRO A 174 11.65 12.25 -4.14
N THR A 175 11.84 11.74 -5.36
CA THR A 175 11.37 12.40 -6.60
C THR A 175 9.97 11.98 -7.04
N HIS A 176 9.43 10.90 -6.46
CA HIS A 176 8.06 10.48 -6.73
C HIS A 176 7.07 11.24 -5.83
N GLY A 177 5.78 11.15 -6.17
CA GLY A 177 4.71 11.71 -5.35
C GLY A 177 4.72 11.17 -3.92
N PRO A 178 4.23 11.95 -2.94
CA PRO A 178 4.34 11.62 -1.52
C PRO A 178 3.52 10.39 -1.12
N SER A 179 2.36 10.17 -1.74
CA SER A 179 1.55 8.96 -1.58
C SER A 179 2.08 7.82 -2.44
N VAL A 180 2.19 6.63 -1.84
CA VAL A 180 2.80 5.44 -2.46
C VAL A 180 1.96 4.21 -2.14
N PHE A 181 1.63 3.43 -3.16
CA PHE A 181 0.82 2.21 -3.04
C PHE A 181 1.66 0.98 -3.38
N MET A 182 1.80 0.06 -2.43
CA MET A 182 2.68 -1.11 -2.48
C MET A 182 1.86 -2.39 -2.20
N PRO A 183 0.93 -2.79 -3.10
CA PRO A 183 -0.02 -3.86 -2.84
C PRO A 183 0.60 -5.26 -2.70
N GLY A 184 1.81 -5.49 -3.24
CA GLY A 184 2.59 -6.71 -3.01
C GLY A 184 3.13 -6.76 -1.58
N ALA A 185 3.65 -5.63 -1.09
CA ALA A 185 4.06 -5.49 0.31
C ALA A 185 2.86 -5.45 1.29
N GLY A 186 1.68 -5.08 0.79
CA GLY A 186 0.46 -4.97 1.60
C GLY A 186 0.29 -3.61 2.27
N ASP A 187 0.89 -2.56 1.72
CA ASP A 187 0.90 -1.23 2.31
C ASP A 187 0.40 -0.16 1.32
N ALA A 188 -0.41 0.77 1.82
CA ALA A 188 -0.76 2.00 1.12
C ALA A 188 -0.46 3.20 2.01
N VAL A 189 0.45 4.06 1.57
CA VAL A 189 0.84 5.28 2.26
C VAL A 189 0.18 6.47 1.59
N PHE A 190 -0.65 7.18 2.33
CA PHE A 190 -1.16 8.49 1.97
C PHE A 190 -0.31 9.55 2.66
N ARG A 191 0.17 10.54 1.92
CA ARG A 191 1.01 11.61 2.48
C ARG A 191 0.82 12.91 1.73
N SER A 192 0.69 14.04 2.44
CA SER A 192 0.51 15.36 1.81
C SER A 192 1.77 15.85 1.09
N ASP A 193 2.94 15.67 1.72
CA ASP A 193 4.25 16.12 1.27
C ASP A 193 5.34 15.45 2.13
N TRP A 194 6.62 15.65 1.83
CA TRP A 194 7.73 15.03 2.56
C TRP A 194 8.18 15.77 3.83
N SER A 195 7.50 16.87 4.21
CA SER A 195 7.88 17.66 5.38
C SER A 195 7.57 16.95 6.70
N ALA A 196 8.21 17.41 7.79
CA ALA A 196 7.92 16.91 9.14
C ALA A 196 6.50 17.23 9.64
N ALA A 197 5.79 18.16 8.99
CA ALA A 197 4.43 18.56 9.33
C ALA A 197 3.35 17.79 8.55
N ALA A 198 3.76 16.95 7.58
CA ALA A 198 2.85 16.28 6.67
C ALA A 198 1.75 15.48 7.38
N THR A 199 0.57 15.47 6.78
CA THR A 199 -0.48 14.53 7.14
C THR A 199 -0.18 13.19 6.46
N TYR A 200 -0.22 12.12 7.25
CA TYR A 200 0.15 10.78 6.84
C TYR A 200 -0.87 9.76 7.33
N MET A 201 -1.20 8.79 6.47
CA MET A 201 -1.85 7.54 6.86
C MET A 201 -1.12 6.36 6.24
N LEU A 202 -0.91 5.31 7.03
CA LEU A 202 -0.59 3.98 6.51
C LEU A 202 -1.85 3.13 6.61
N LEU A 203 -2.29 2.55 5.50
CA LEU A 203 -3.37 1.58 5.39
C LEU A 203 -2.77 0.20 5.12
N ARG A 204 -3.23 -0.81 5.87
CA ARG A 204 -2.68 -2.18 5.87
C ARG A 204 -3.57 -3.14 5.11
N GLY A 205 -2.96 -3.93 4.24
CA GLY A 205 -3.60 -4.90 3.35
C GLY A 205 -2.65 -6.04 3.00
N GLU A 206 -2.11 -6.72 4.01
CA GLU A 206 -1.09 -7.75 3.83
C GLU A 206 -1.64 -9.09 3.34
N ASN A 207 -0.89 -9.68 2.40
CA ASN A 207 -1.17 -10.97 1.79
C ASN A 207 0.14 -11.61 1.30
N GLY A 208 0.06 -12.83 0.77
CA GLY A 208 1.19 -13.47 0.09
C GLY A 208 2.43 -13.59 0.99
N ILE A 209 3.62 -13.34 0.43
CA ILE A 209 4.90 -13.45 1.15
C ILE A 209 4.94 -12.53 2.38
N ALA A 210 4.54 -11.26 2.21
CA ALA A 210 4.57 -10.26 3.29
C ALA A 210 3.85 -10.76 4.54
N ARG A 211 2.74 -11.49 4.38
CA ARG A 211 1.98 -12.07 5.50
C ARG A 211 2.40 -13.49 5.88
N GLU A 212 2.60 -14.36 4.89
CA GLU A 212 2.83 -15.79 5.11
C GLU A 212 4.23 -16.10 5.62
N HIS A 213 5.22 -15.23 5.42
CA HIS A 213 6.56 -15.48 5.93
C HIS A 213 6.82 -14.76 7.27
N GLY A 214 5.92 -13.86 7.67
CA GLY A 214 5.93 -13.11 8.93
C GLY A 214 5.31 -13.81 10.14
N PHE A 215 4.85 -15.07 10.02
CA PHE A 215 3.97 -15.75 11.02
C PHE A 215 4.39 -15.67 12.51
N ALA A 216 5.67 -15.48 12.81
CA ALA A 216 6.15 -15.32 14.18
C ALA A 216 5.83 -13.94 14.78
N HIS A 217 5.72 -12.92 13.92
CA HIS A 217 5.67 -11.51 14.26
C HIS A 217 4.39 -10.80 13.78
N GLU A 218 3.63 -11.43 12.89
CA GLU A 218 2.33 -10.98 12.36
C GLU A 218 1.29 -10.64 13.44
N HIS A 219 0.60 -9.51 13.22
CA HIS A 219 -0.62 -9.15 13.92
C HIS A 219 -1.87 -9.31 13.03
N PRO A 220 -3.07 -9.60 13.59
CA PRO A 220 -4.31 -9.67 12.81
C PRO A 220 -4.86 -8.25 12.52
N ASP A 221 -4.09 -7.46 11.78
CA ASP A 221 -4.29 -6.04 11.54
C ASP A 221 -4.59 -5.71 10.05
N GLY A 222 -4.82 -6.73 9.22
CA GLY A 222 -5.29 -6.57 7.84
C GLY A 222 -6.58 -5.73 7.81
N THR A 223 -6.55 -4.60 7.09
CA THR A 223 -7.52 -3.48 7.03
C THR A 223 -7.31 -2.33 8.01
N SER A 224 -6.39 -2.46 8.95
CA SER A 224 -6.08 -1.40 9.90
C SER A 224 -5.38 -0.21 9.24
N PHE A 225 -5.33 0.90 9.97
CA PHE A 225 -4.56 2.06 9.56
C PHE A 225 -3.96 2.78 10.77
N VAL A 226 -2.93 3.58 10.55
CA VAL A 226 -2.41 4.56 11.52
C VAL A 226 -2.38 5.94 10.90
N ILE A 227 -2.46 7.00 11.73
CA ILE A 227 -2.41 8.40 11.27
C ILE A 227 -1.34 9.14 12.05
N TYR A 228 -0.51 9.89 11.34
CA TYR A 228 0.44 10.84 11.89
C TYR A 228 0.21 12.20 11.24
N ALA A 229 0.18 13.28 12.03
CA ALA A 229 0.14 14.64 11.48
C ALA A 229 0.64 15.65 12.50
N GLY A 230 1.13 16.81 12.03
CA GLY A 230 1.51 17.92 12.91
C GLY A 230 2.57 17.57 13.96
N GLY A 231 3.42 16.58 13.68
CA GLY A 231 4.46 16.15 14.62
C GLY A 231 4.03 15.11 15.66
N GLU A 232 2.84 14.50 15.53
CA GLU A 232 2.30 13.56 16.52
C GLU A 232 1.68 12.31 15.85
N MET A 233 1.83 11.15 16.49
CA MET A 233 0.98 9.99 16.22
C MET A 233 -0.44 10.30 16.72
N LEU A 234 -1.45 10.11 15.88
CA LEU A 234 -2.83 10.53 16.12
C LEU A 234 -3.82 9.35 16.13
N ALA A 235 -3.71 8.42 15.18
CA ALA A 235 -4.36 7.11 15.23
C ALA A 235 -3.28 6.04 15.35
N LEU A 236 -3.49 5.09 16.25
CA LEU A 236 -2.46 4.19 16.76
C LEU A 236 -2.63 2.76 16.24
N ASP A 237 -1.49 2.12 16.02
CA ASP A 237 -1.38 0.68 16.21
C ASP A 237 -0.95 0.40 17.67
N ALA A 238 -1.37 -0.73 18.22
CA ALA A 238 -0.96 -1.14 19.56
C ALA A 238 0.55 -1.49 19.63
N GLY A 239 1.15 -1.88 18.51
CA GLY A 239 2.56 -2.21 18.37
C GLY A 239 3.01 -3.35 19.26
N TYR A 240 4.28 -3.33 19.64
CA TYR A 240 4.93 -4.40 20.38
C TYR A 240 5.41 -3.95 21.75
N ILE A 241 5.24 -4.80 22.78
CA ILE A 241 5.75 -4.55 24.13
C ILE A 241 7.10 -5.26 24.32
N ASN A 242 7.07 -6.59 24.22
CA ASN A 242 8.19 -7.52 24.22
C ASN A 242 7.62 -8.94 24.04
N PHE A 243 8.49 -9.93 23.83
CA PHE A 243 8.09 -11.32 23.60
C PHE A 243 7.15 -11.86 24.68
N ASP A 244 7.49 -11.66 25.95
CA ASP A 244 6.70 -12.18 27.08
C ASP A 244 5.30 -11.54 27.19
N ASN A 245 5.09 -10.36 26.60
CA ASN A 245 3.87 -9.57 26.76
C ASN A 245 3.13 -9.27 25.45
N HIS A 246 3.59 -9.78 24.30
CA HIS A 246 3.04 -9.41 22.99
C HIS A 246 1.56 -9.77 22.81
N ASP A 247 1.06 -10.77 23.55
CA ASP A 247 -0.34 -11.19 23.51
C ASP A 247 -1.34 -10.17 24.02
N LYS A 248 -0.87 -9.12 24.72
CA LYS A 248 -1.71 -7.98 25.15
C LYS A 248 -2.11 -7.06 23.99
N VAL A 249 -1.32 -7.05 22.92
CA VAL A 249 -1.39 -6.06 21.83
C VAL A 249 -1.63 -6.69 20.44
N ASN A 250 -1.49 -8.00 20.29
CA ASN A 250 -1.56 -8.68 18.98
C ASN A 250 -2.92 -9.33 18.62
N LYS A 251 -4.05 -8.76 19.03
CA LYS A 251 -5.39 -9.28 18.69
C LYS A 251 -6.10 -8.24 17.83
N GLY A 252 -7.04 -8.67 16.98
CA GLY A 252 -7.78 -7.73 16.11
C GLY A 252 -8.42 -6.55 16.87
N ARG A 253 -8.80 -6.79 18.13
CA ARG A 253 -9.31 -5.76 19.05
C ARG A 253 -8.28 -4.69 19.49
N ASN A 254 -7.03 -4.77 19.05
CA ASN A 254 -5.96 -3.84 19.39
C ASN A 254 -5.67 -2.88 18.23
N HIS A 255 -6.32 -3.06 17.08
CA HIS A 255 -6.06 -2.31 15.85
C HIS A 255 -7.32 -1.57 15.36
N ASN A 256 -7.13 -0.62 14.45
CA ASN A 256 -8.20 0.15 13.82
C ASN A 256 -8.95 -0.66 12.75
N VAL A 257 -9.63 -1.74 13.16
CA VAL A 257 -10.35 -2.68 12.28
C VAL A 257 -11.83 -2.73 12.62
N VAL A 258 -12.60 -3.45 11.80
CA VAL A 258 -13.97 -3.85 12.13
C VAL A 258 -13.96 -5.22 12.80
N LEU A 259 -14.64 -5.36 13.94
CA LEU A 259 -14.91 -6.66 14.54
C LEU A 259 -16.28 -7.19 14.09
N VAL A 260 -16.36 -8.49 13.86
CA VAL A 260 -17.60 -9.22 13.54
C VAL A 260 -17.87 -10.18 14.69
N ASP A 261 -19.01 -10.03 15.34
CA ASP A 261 -19.40 -10.80 16.54
C ASP A 261 -18.31 -10.77 17.63
N GLY A 262 -17.71 -9.59 17.82
CA GLY A 262 -16.64 -9.33 18.79
C GLY A 262 -15.27 -9.91 18.41
N LYS A 263 -15.10 -10.38 17.17
CA LYS A 263 -13.84 -10.97 16.69
C LYS A 263 -13.33 -10.26 15.44
N GLY A 264 -12.05 -9.94 15.43
CA GLY A 264 -11.37 -9.42 14.24
C GLY A 264 -10.86 -10.55 13.33
N PRO A 265 -9.97 -10.18 12.39
CA PRO A 265 -9.27 -11.13 11.54
C PRO A 265 -8.57 -12.23 12.36
N PRO A 266 -8.47 -13.46 11.83
CA PRO A 266 -7.86 -14.58 12.55
C PRO A 266 -6.33 -14.50 12.52
N ARG A 267 -5.67 -14.49 13.70
CA ARG A 267 -4.19 -14.44 13.79
C ARG A 267 -3.45 -15.63 13.15
N ARG A 268 -4.04 -16.85 13.14
CA ARG A 268 -3.37 -18.07 12.62
C ARG A 268 -4.37 -19.08 12.06
N ILE A 269 -4.49 -19.18 10.72
CA ILE A 269 -5.17 -20.30 10.04
C ILE A 269 -4.43 -20.67 8.72
N LEU A 270 -4.12 -21.96 8.57
CA LEU A 270 -3.72 -22.74 7.36
C LEU A 270 -4.32 -24.16 7.52
N PRO A 271 -4.60 -25.01 6.48
CA PRO A 271 -4.40 -24.84 5.03
C PRO A 271 -5.64 -25.23 4.18
N VAL A 272 -6.17 -24.34 3.33
CA VAL A 272 -6.80 -24.70 2.04
C VAL A 272 -6.51 -23.56 1.05
N VAL A 273 -6.31 -23.91 -0.22
CA VAL A 273 -6.04 -22.98 -1.33
C VAL A 273 -7.36 -22.50 -1.94
N GLY A 274 -7.48 -21.19 -2.21
CA GLY A 274 -8.17 -20.73 -3.42
C GLY A 274 -9.46 -19.93 -3.28
N THR A 275 -9.87 -19.47 -2.09
CA THR A 275 -10.98 -18.50 -1.95
C THR A 275 -10.68 -17.48 -0.86
N ILE A 276 -11.09 -16.23 -1.10
CA ILE A 276 -11.20 -15.17 -0.10
C ILE A 276 -12.11 -15.69 1.03
N GLY A 277 -11.69 -15.62 2.30
CA GLY A 277 -12.52 -16.00 3.45
C GLY A 277 -11.97 -17.01 4.45
N ASP A 278 -10.87 -17.71 4.14
CA ASP A 278 -10.28 -18.74 5.03
C ASP A 278 -8.95 -18.31 5.72
N ARG A 279 -8.49 -17.06 5.50
CA ARG A 279 -7.17 -16.55 5.92
C ARG A 279 -7.25 -15.12 6.49
N ASN A 280 -6.13 -14.63 7.01
CA ASN A 280 -5.92 -13.22 7.41
C ASN A 280 -5.52 -12.33 6.22
N ASP A 281 -5.76 -12.77 4.97
CA ASP A 281 -5.34 -12.01 3.79
C ASP A 281 -6.23 -10.77 3.62
N ALA A 282 -5.57 -9.64 3.39
CA ALA A 282 -6.16 -8.39 2.96
C ALA A 282 -5.41 -7.92 1.69
N PHE A 283 -6.08 -7.20 0.80
CA PHE A 283 -5.53 -6.84 -0.51
C PHE A 283 -5.74 -5.36 -0.75
N ILE A 284 -4.64 -4.60 -0.87
CA ILE A 284 -4.70 -3.23 -1.39
C ILE A 284 -5.02 -3.30 -2.89
N GLU A 285 -6.13 -2.69 -3.28
CA GLU A 285 -6.66 -2.70 -4.63
C GLU A 285 -7.09 -1.29 -5.03
N ALA A 286 -7.33 -1.11 -6.33
CA ALA A 286 -8.01 0.06 -6.90
C ALA A 286 -7.56 1.42 -6.31
N PHE A 287 -6.33 1.86 -6.57
CA PHE A 287 -5.78 3.10 -6.04
C PHE A 287 -5.47 4.15 -7.11
N PHE A 288 -5.43 5.43 -6.74
CA PHE A 288 -5.01 6.54 -7.60
C PHE A 288 -4.57 7.76 -6.78
N THR A 289 -3.92 8.70 -7.45
CA THR A 289 -3.68 10.06 -6.94
C THR A 289 -4.34 11.07 -7.87
N SER A 290 -4.84 12.18 -7.32
CA SER A 290 -5.48 13.23 -8.10
C SER A 290 -5.48 14.56 -7.34
N ALA A 291 -5.79 15.67 -8.01
CA ALA A 291 -5.90 16.99 -7.36
C ALA A 291 -7.01 17.06 -6.30
N ALA A 292 -8.08 16.26 -6.43
CA ALA A 292 -9.13 16.18 -5.42
C ALA A 292 -8.70 15.42 -4.16
N GLY A 293 -7.68 14.56 -4.29
CA GLY A 293 -7.21 13.69 -3.24
C GLY A 293 -6.75 12.34 -3.78
N ASP A 294 -6.24 11.53 -2.87
CA ASP A 294 -5.72 10.20 -3.17
C ASP A 294 -6.68 9.13 -2.68
N TYR A 295 -6.72 7.98 -3.35
CA TYR A 295 -7.64 6.89 -3.03
C TYR A 295 -6.91 5.56 -3.02
N ALA A 296 -7.28 4.69 -2.09
CA ALA A 296 -7.03 3.26 -2.16
C ALA A 296 -8.13 2.52 -1.40
N GLU A 297 -8.31 1.24 -1.73
CA GLU A 297 -9.16 0.36 -0.95
C GLU A 297 -8.42 -0.90 -0.52
N VAL A 298 -8.89 -1.47 0.59
CA VAL A 298 -8.45 -2.76 1.08
C VAL A 298 -9.62 -3.71 1.16
N ARG A 299 -9.46 -4.88 0.55
CA ARG A 299 -10.45 -5.95 0.57
C ARG A 299 -9.95 -7.09 1.44
N ALA A 300 -10.78 -7.56 2.36
CA ALA A 300 -10.49 -8.69 3.23
C ALA A 300 -11.75 -9.54 3.41
N ALA A 301 -11.59 -10.74 3.94
CA ALA A 301 -12.73 -11.52 4.40
C ALA A 301 -12.37 -12.33 5.63
N TYR A 302 -13.23 -12.26 6.63
CA TYR A 302 -13.09 -13.01 7.87
C TYR A 302 -14.45 -13.19 8.50
N ARG A 303 -14.61 -14.25 9.29
CA ARG A 303 -15.86 -14.53 10.03
C ARG A 303 -17.11 -14.69 9.14
N GLY A 304 -16.92 -15.04 7.87
CA GLY A 304 -18.01 -15.26 6.92
C GLY A 304 -18.50 -13.99 6.21
N VAL A 305 -17.87 -12.84 6.47
CA VAL A 305 -18.20 -11.58 5.81
C VAL A 305 -17.07 -11.17 4.86
N GLU A 306 -17.44 -10.55 3.74
CA GLU A 306 -16.51 -9.79 2.92
C GLU A 306 -16.50 -8.34 3.41
N LEU A 307 -15.30 -7.77 3.57
CA LEU A 307 -15.09 -6.39 3.97
C LEU A 307 -14.31 -5.67 2.87
N ARG A 308 -14.81 -4.51 2.47
CA ARG A 308 -14.09 -3.54 1.65
C ARG A 308 -14.02 -2.23 2.42
N ARG A 309 -12.80 -1.77 2.71
CA ARG A 309 -12.54 -0.46 3.30
C ARG A 309 -11.97 0.44 2.24
N ARG A 310 -12.64 1.55 1.97
CA ARG A 310 -12.21 2.60 1.05
C ARG A 310 -11.65 3.75 1.85
N VAL A 311 -10.50 4.27 1.44
CA VAL A 311 -9.89 5.45 2.03
C VAL A 311 -9.72 6.49 0.96
N PHE A 312 -10.27 7.68 1.19
CA PHE A 312 -10.06 8.85 0.35
C PHE A 312 -9.41 9.97 1.16
N PHE A 313 -8.22 10.38 0.75
CA PHE A 313 -7.43 11.46 1.36
C PHE A 313 -7.78 12.79 0.70
N ALA A 314 -8.94 13.34 1.09
CA ALA A 314 -9.53 14.52 0.50
C ALA A 314 -8.62 15.74 0.64
N ASP A 315 -8.35 16.39 -0.50
CA ASP A 315 -7.53 17.61 -0.61
C ASP A 315 -6.15 17.48 0.06
N HIS A 316 -5.67 16.25 0.23
CA HIS A 316 -4.45 15.91 0.96
C HIS A 316 -4.40 16.48 2.39
N ARG A 317 -5.58 16.63 3.03
CA ARG A 317 -5.70 17.21 4.38
C ARG A 317 -6.30 16.27 5.41
N TYR A 318 -7.33 15.53 5.04
CA TYR A 318 -8.07 14.68 5.95
C TYR A 318 -8.67 13.48 5.21
N PHE A 319 -9.17 12.49 5.94
CA PHE A 319 -9.56 11.21 5.37
C PHE A 319 -11.06 10.95 5.52
N PHE A 320 -11.66 10.41 4.48
CA PHE A 320 -12.88 9.62 4.60
C PHE A 320 -12.51 8.14 4.60
N VAL A 321 -13.03 7.40 5.59
CA VAL A 321 -12.91 5.94 5.67
C VAL A 321 -14.31 5.37 5.56
N ALA A 322 -14.58 4.63 4.49
CA ALA A 322 -15.86 3.99 4.22
C ALA A 322 -15.72 2.47 4.25
N ASP A 323 -16.41 1.81 5.17
CA ASP A 323 -16.45 0.35 5.29
C ASP A 323 -17.75 -0.19 4.70
N GLU A 324 -17.61 -1.12 3.75
CA GLU A 324 -18.68 -1.95 3.19
C GLU A 324 -18.47 -3.39 3.66
N ILE A 325 -19.43 -3.91 4.42
CA ILE A 325 -19.34 -5.25 5.02
C ILE A 325 -20.61 -6.01 4.65
N ASP A 326 -20.47 -7.14 3.97
CA ASP A 326 -21.61 -7.88 3.42
C ASP A 326 -21.61 -9.35 3.87
N ASP A 327 -22.72 -9.78 4.48
CA ASP A 327 -23.15 -11.18 4.59
C ASP A 327 -24.68 -11.25 4.35
N PRO A 328 -25.13 -11.59 3.13
CA PRO A 328 -26.55 -11.59 2.80
C PRO A 328 -27.35 -12.69 3.52
N GLY A 329 -26.69 -13.64 4.19
CA GLY A 329 -27.33 -14.80 4.81
C GLY A 329 -27.51 -14.70 6.32
N ARG A 330 -26.84 -13.76 6.99
CA ARG A 330 -26.76 -13.76 8.45
C ARG A 330 -26.67 -12.37 9.05
N ARG A 331 -27.34 -12.18 10.20
CA ARG A 331 -27.16 -10.99 11.03
C ARG A 331 -25.93 -11.11 11.91
N HIS A 332 -25.15 -10.03 11.98
CA HIS A 332 -23.96 -9.91 12.81
C HIS A 332 -24.02 -8.68 13.71
N ALA A 333 -23.22 -8.71 14.78
CA ALA A 333 -22.85 -7.52 15.53
C ALA A 333 -21.51 -6.99 14.99
N TYR A 334 -21.57 -5.91 14.22
CA TYR A 334 -20.40 -5.21 13.71
C TYR A 334 -19.91 -4.18 14.72
N GLU A 335 -18.60 -4.04 14.89
CA GLU A 335 -17.98 -3.00 15.73
C GLU A 335 -16.82 -2.35 14.98
N TRP A 336 -17.01 -1.10 14.56
CA TRP A 336 -15.95 -0.26 14.02
C TRP A 336 -15.12 0.36 15.15
N ARG A 337 -13.80 0.37 15.02
CA ARG A 337 -12.91 0.82 16.09
C ARG A 337 -11.90 1.85 15.65
N LEU A 338 -11.70 2.84 16.52
CA LEU A 338 -10.62 3.82 16.41
C LEU A 338 -9.87 3.98 17.74
N HIS A 339 -8.60 3.59 17.68
CA HIS A 339 -7.56 3.76 18.68
C HIS A 339 -6.87 5.10 18.43
N GLY A 340 -7.38 6.17 19.05
CA GLY A 340 -6.73 7.48 18.96
C GLY A 340 -5.69 7.68 20.06
N ASN A 341 -4.71 8.54 19.79
CA ASN A 341 -3.64 8.84 20.74
C ASN A 341 -4.07 9.89 21.78
N GLY A 342 -4.67 9.45 22.87
CA GLY A 342 -5.16 10.32 23.94
C GLY A 342 -6.02 9.57 24.95
N GLY A 343 -6.18 10.12 26.15
CA GLY A 343 -6.79 9.41 27.28
C GLY A 343 -5.84 8.40 27.92
N GLY A 344 -6.27 7.75 29.00
CA GLY A 344 -5.44 6.80 29.74
C GLY A 344 -4.11 7.41 30.20
N THR A 345 -3.00 6.68 29.98
CA THR A 345 -1.63 7.11 30.31
C THR A 345 -0.79 7.54 29.09
N SER A 346 -1.42 7.72 27.92
CA SER A 346 -0.77 8.13 26.66
C SER A 346 -0.11 9.51 26.72
N GLY A 347 -0.51 10.37 27.66
CA GLY A 347 -0.09 11.77 27.76
C GLY A 347 -0.93 12.75 26.94
N GLY A 348 -1.94 12.28 26.19
CA GLY A 348 -2.95 13.11 25.54
C GLY A 348 -4.31 13.04 26.23
N THR A 349 -5.28 13.82 25.76
CA THR A 349 -6.67 13.79 26.28
C THR A 349 -7.64 13.20 25.27
N TYR A 350 -8.76 12.68 25.77
CA TYR A 350 -9.88 12.20 24.95
C TYR A 350 -11.17 12.88 25.40
N ALA A 351 -12.01 13.26 24.44
CA ALA A 351 -13.37 13.74 24.68
C ALA A 351 -14.29 13.33 23.52
N ARG A 352 -15.59 13.19 23.80
CA ARG A 352 -16.60 12.96 22.77
C ARG A 352 -17.84 13.79 23.04
N ALA A 353 -18.37 14.42 21.99
CA ALA A 353 -19.62 15.16 22.01
C ALA A 353 -20.51 14.65 20.87
N GLY A 354 -21.60 13.95 21.21
CA GLY A 354 -22.42 13.26 20.22
C GLY A 354 -21.58 12.25 19.43
N ASN A 355 -21.50 12.46 18.11
CA ASN A 355 -20.75 11.61 17.20
C ASN A 355 -19.36 12.13 16.85
N LEU A 356 -18.96 13.26 17.41
CA LEU A 356 -17.61 13.79 17.25
C LEU A 356 -16.75 13.35 18.43
N ALA A 357 -15.77 12.49 18.15
CA ALA A 357 -14.73 12.10 19.09
C ALA A 357 -13.44 12.90 18.82
N ARG A 358 -12.69 13.19 19.87
CA ARG A 358 -11.49 14.02 19.83
C ARG A 358 -10.38 13.40 20.67
N TRP A 359 -9.21 13.24 20.06
CA TRP A 359 -7.97 12.92 20.76
C TRP A 359 -6.99 14.07 20.56
N THR A 360 -6.55 14.67 21.66
CA THR A 360 -5.71 15.88 21.63
C THR A 360 -4.33 15.57 22.20
N ARG A 361 -3.29 15.88 21.43
CA ARG A 361 -1.87 15.84 21.80
C ARG A 361 -1.34 17.27 21.99
N ALA A 362 -0.04 17.40 22.24
CA ALA A 362 0.57 18.70 22.50
C ALA A 362 0.58 19.60 21.25
N LYS A 363 0.83 19.03 20.07
CA LYS A 363 0.97 19.79 18.80
C LYS A 363 -0.19 19.63 17.83
N ALA A 364 -0.91 18.51 17.91
CA ALA A 364 -1.98 18.17 16.98
C ALA A 364 -3.13 17.44 17.68
N GLU A 365 -4.26 17.35 17.01
CA GLU A 365 -5.39 16.52 17.43
C GLU A 365 -6.02 15.78 16.25
N LEU A 366 -6.74 14.71 16.57
CA LEU A 366 -7.58 13.96 15.64
C LEU A 366 -9.04 14.16 16.02
N LEU A 367 -9.80 14.73 15.11
CA LEU A 367 -11.26 14.74 15.17
C LEU A 367 -11.78 13.56 14.35
N ALA A 368 -12.64 12.74 14.94
CA ALA A 368 -13.30 11.63 14.26
C ALA A 368 -14.82 11.82 14.34
N PHE A 369 -15.46 11.98 13.19
CA PHE A 369 -16.91 12.12 13.09
C PHE A 369 -17.50 10.95 12.32
N LEU A 370 -18.55 10.33 12.86
CA LEU A 370 -19.36 9.34 12.15
C LEU A 370 -20.79 9.86 12.03
N PRO A 371 -21.41 9.88 10.84
CA PRO A 371 -22.80 10.29 10.69
C PRO A 371 -23.76 9.46 11.56
N ASP A 372 -24.80 10.13 12.05
CA ASP A 372 -25.91 9.49 12.77
C ASP A 372 -26.56 8.42 11.90
N GLN A 373 -26.77 7.25 12.49
CA GLN A 373 -27.49 6.16 11.86
C GLN A 373 -28.43 5.48 12.88
N PRO A 374 -29.68 5.15 12.50
CA PRO A 374 -30.58 4.42 13.38
C PRO A 374 -29.98 3.08 13.84
N GLY A 375 -30.01 2.82 15.14
CA GLY A 375 -29.50 1.57 15.72
C GLY A 375 -27.99 1.52 15.94
N ARG A 376 -27.25 2.58 15.60
CA ARG A 376 -25.82 2.72 15.89
C ARG A 376 -25.59 3.12 17.34
N VAL A 377 -24.64 2.46 18.00
CA VAL A 377 -24.27 2.74 19.40
C VAL A 377 -22.77 3.03 19.50
N ALA A 378 -22.41 4.22 19.95
CA ALA A 378 -21.03 4.58 20.24
C ALA A 378 -20.69 4.30 21.72
N LEU A 379 -19.59 3.58 21.94
CA LEU A 379 -19.05 3.20 23.24
C LEU A 379 -17.58 3.62 23.35
N GLU A 380 -17.11 3.75 24.58
CA GLU A 380 -15.74 4.13 24.91
C GLU A 380 -15.09 3.04 25.77
N SER A 381 -13.80 2.80 25.57
CA SER A 381 -13.01 1.86 26.37
C SER A 381 -11.55 2.29 26.42
N GLU A 382 -10.73 1.61 27.22
CA GLU A 382 -9.28 1.78 27.21
C GLU A 382 -8.57 0.55 26.63
N ALA A 383 -7.47 0.76 25.92
CA ALA A 383 -6.59 -0.28 25.40
C ALA A 383 -5.12 0.06 25.65
N ILE A 384 -4.25 -0.96 25.59
CA ILE A 384 -2.80 -0.81 25.72
C ILE A 384 -2.20 -0.57 24.33
N HIS A 385 -1.18 0.29 24.27
CA HIS A 385 -0.25 0.41 23.15
C HIS A 385 1.19 0.54 23.67
N SER A 386 2.14 0.38 22.76
CA SER A 386 3.56 0.49 23.01
C SER A 386 4.29 1.02 21.78
N PHE A 387 5.09 2.06 21.98
CA PHE A 387 6.02 2.57 20.98
C PHE A 387 7.47 2.09 21.21
N ASP A 388 7.78 1.55 22.39
CA ASP A 388 9.15 1.21 22.79
C ASP A 388 9.19 -0.03 23.69
N TYR A 389 10.38 -0.62 23.85
CA TYR A 389 10.58 -1.88 24.56
C TYR A 389 10.12 -1.80 26.02
N ARG A 390 9.27 -2.75 26.43
CA ARG A 390 8.64 -2.85 27.77
C ARG A 390 7.73 -1.66 28.13
N GLN A 391 7.41 -0.78 27.19
CA GLN A 391 6.45 0.28 27.42
C GLN A 391 5.02 -0.30 27.44
N GLU A 392 4.21 0.11 28.42
CA GLU A 392 2.79 -0.20 28.47
C GLU A 392 2.03 1.09 28.77
N GLN A 393 1.53 1.76 27.74
CA GLN A 393 0.69 2.95 27.87
C GLN A 393 -0.75 2.62 27.51
N THR A 394 -1.72 3.28 28.16
CA THR A 394 -3.13 3.16 27.81
C THR A 394 -3.63 4.38 27.04
N HIS A 395 -4.63 4.16 26.18
CA HIS A 395 -5.31 5.20 25.41
C HIS A 395 -6.82 4.88 25.32
N ALA A 396 -7.62 5.91 25.00
CA ALA A 396 -9.06 5.77 24.79
C ALA A 396 -9.36 5.23 23.39
N VAL A 397 -10.33 4.33 23.30
CA VAL A 397 -10.79 3.70 22.05
C VAL A 397 -12.27 3.98 21.86
N LEU A 398 -12.61 4.54 20.70
CA LEU A 398 -13.99 4.66 20.23
C LEU A 398 -14.41 3.33 19.59
N ARG A 399 -15.58 2.84 19.98
CA ARG A 399 -16.18 1.60 19.48
C ARG A 399 -17.59 1.93 19.00
N VAL A 400 -17.84 1.80 17.70
CA VAL A 400 -19.13 2.11 17.10
C VAL A 400 -19.77 0.81 16.65
N GLN A 401 -20.88 0.44 17.27
CA GLN A 401 -21.55 -0.85 17.08
C GLN A 401 -22.82 -0.70 16.26
N GLN A 402 -23.10 -1.71 15.44
CA GLN A 402 -24.32 -1.85 14.64
C GLN A 402 -24.68 -3.33 14.49
N GLU A 403 -25.97 -3.65 14.54
CA GLU A 403 -26.48 -4.98 14.21
C GLU A 403 -27.19 -4.98 12.86
N GLY A 404 -26.81 -5.87 11.96
CA GLY A 404 -27.35 -5.91 10.61
C GLY A 404 -26.94 -7.14 9.83
N VAL A 405 -27.52 -7.30 8.64
CA VAL A 405 -27.02 -8.26 7.63
C VAL A 405 -25.84 -7.66 6.87
N ASP A 406 -25.89 -6.35 6.67
CA ASP A 406 -24.82 -5.51 6.16
C ASP A 406 -24.31 -4.56 7.24
N GLY A 407 -23.00 -4.30 7.20
CA GLY A 407 -22.35 -3.25 7.96
C GLY A 407 -21.95 -2.13 7.02
N ARG A 408 -22.31 -0.90 7.36
CA ARG A 408 -21.84 0.30 6.69
C ARG A 408 -21.29 1.23 7.75
N TYR A 409 -20.15 1.85 7.46
CA TYR A 409 -19.60 2.92 8.30
C TYR A 409 -18.97 3.95 7.39
N LEU A 410 -19.35 5.21 7.54
CA LEU A 410 -18.61 6.35 7.03
C LEU A 410 -17.97 7.09 8.21
N ALA A 411 -16.66 7.25 8.20
CA ALA A 411 -15.93 8.02 9.18
C ALA A 411 -15.14 9.15 8.52
N VAL A 412 -15.27 10.35 9.05
CA VAL A 412 -14.39 11.49 8.75
C VAL A 412 -13.28 11.52 9.80
N LEU A 413 -12.03 11.42 9.36
CA LEU A 413 -10.86 11.49 10.21
C LEU A 413 -10.07 12.76 9.85
N TYR A 414 -10.17 13.77 10.70
CA TYR A 414 -9.65 15.11 10.46
C TYR A 414 -8.48 15.43 11.41
N PRO A 415 -7.23 15.16 11.00
CA PRO A 415 -6.07 15.61 11.74
C PRO A 415 -5.87 17.12 11.56
N ARG A 416 -5.43 17.82 12.61
CA ARG A 416 -5.12 19.27 12.55
C ARG A 416 -4.12 19.68 13.61
N ALA A 417 -3.44 20.81 13.39
CA ALA A 417 -2.60 21.40 14.43
C ALA A 417 -3.47 22.07 15.51
N ILE A 418 -2.94 22.12 16.73
CA ILE A 418 -3.58 22.87 17.82
C ILE A 418 -3.58 24.36 17.46
N GLY A 419 -4.77 24.96 17.43
CA GLY A 419 -4.97 26.38 17.12
C GLY A 419 -5.43 26.67 15.69
N ASP A 420 -5.42 25.68 14.79
CA ASP A 420 -6.05 25.82 13.46
C ASP A 420 -7.54 26.10 13.59
N ALA A 421 -8.23 26.49 12.50
CA ALA A 421 -9.68 26.57 12.54
C ALA A 421 -10.30 25.16 12.60
N GLU A 422 -11.34 25.00 13.43
CA GLU A 422 -12.07 23.73 13.53
C GLU A 422 -13.16 23.68 12.46
N PRO A 423 -13.25 22.61 11.65
CA PRO A 423 -14.36 22.41 10.74
C PRO A 423 -15.65 22.04 11.48
N GLU A 424 -16.79 22.37 10.89
CA GLU A 424 -18.10 21.89 11.33
C GLU A 424 -18.42 20.56 10.65
N PHE A 425 -18.98 19.61 11.41
CA PHE A 425 -19.37 18.29 10.91
C PHE A 425 -20.86 18.07 11.07
N GLU A 426 -21.50 17.55 10.03
CA GLU A 426 -22.94 17.27 10.04
C GLU A 426 -23.27 15.92 9.42
N THR A 427 -24.30 15.27 9.96
CA THR A 427 -24.95 14.14 9.30
C THR A 427 -25.81 14.68 8.16
N ALA A 428 -25.52 14.30 6.92
CA ALA A 428 -26.34 14.72 5.78
C ALA A 428 -27.64 13.89 5.72
N SER A 429 -28.74 14.53 5.30
CA SER A 429 -29.98 13.80 5.01
C SER A 429 -29.84 13.04 3.70
N ALA A 430 -29.63 11.72 3.80
CA ALA A 430 -29.42 10.84 2.67
C ALA A 430 -30.43 9.68 2.67
N GLN A 431 -30.89 9.32 1.46
CA GLN A 431 -31.61 8.08 1.19
C GLN A 431 -30.66 7.09 0.55
N GLY A 432 -30.69 5.86 1.03
CA GLY A 432 -29.88 4.76 0.52
C GLY A 432 -28.37 4.81 0.84
N ALA A 433 -27.94 5.71 1.73
CA ALA A 433 -26.54 5.86 2.11
C ALA A 433 -26.36 6.41 3.53
N GLU A 434 -25.13 6.30 4.02
CA GLU A 434 -24.61 7.20 5.05
C GLU A 434 -23.87 8.36 4.37
N ALA A 435 -24.05 9.57 4.89
CA ALA A 435 -23.41 10.75 4.31
C ALA A 435 -22.98 11.75 5.39
N ALA A 436 -21.80 12.34 5.18
CA ALA A 436 -21.18 13.32 6.07
C ALA A 436 -20.93 14.63 5.31
N VAL A 437 -21.16 15.76 5.98
CA VAL A 437 -20.75 17.10 5.52
C VAL A 437 -19.63 17.62 6.42
N ILE A 438 -18.65 18.27 5.81
CA ILE A 438 -17.60 19.03 6.48
C ILE A 438 -17.63 20.46 5.92
N SER A 439 -17.74 21.45 6.79
CA SER A 439 -17.77 22.86 6.40
C SER A 439 -16.65 23.63 7.07
N LEU A 440 -15.85 24.36 6.28
CA LEU A 440 -14.81 25.24 6.80
C LEU A 440 -14.49 26.36 5.81
N ALA A 441 -14.59 27.62 6.27
CA ALA A 441 -14.13 28.80 5.53
C ALA A 441 -14.65 28.90 4.07
N GLY A 442 -15.96 28.70 3.85
CA GLY A 442 -16.58 28.76 2.52
C GLY A 442 -16.45 27.48 1.69
N VAL A 443 -15.67 26.50 2.16
CA VAL A 443 -15.59 25.16 1.59
C VAL A 443 -16.60 24.26 2.29
N ARG A 444 -17.36 23.49 1.50
CA ARG A 444 -18.28 22.46 1.95
C ARG A 444 -18.01 21.17 1.20
N ASP A 445 -17.52 20.19 1.93
CA ASP A 445 -17.20 18.86 1.44
C ASP A 445 -18.30 17.89 1.87
N LEU A 446 -18.76 17.05 0.95
CA LEU A 446 -19.74 16.01 1.23
C LEU A 446 -19.21 14.67 0.72
N ALA A 447 -19.27 13.64 1.55
CA ALA A 447 -19.01 12.27 1.12
C ALA A 447 -20.15 11.33 1.52
N TRP A 448 -20.28 10.22 0.81
CA TRP A 448 -21.26 9.18 1.11
C TRP A 448 -20.72 7.77 0.85
N VAL A 449 -21.34 6.80 1.52
CA VAL A 449 -21.21 5.36 1.21
C VAL A 449 -22.60 4.77 1.03
N ARG A 450 -22.83 4.09 -0.09
CA ARG A 450 -24.12 3.49 -0.43
C ARG A 450 -24.38 2.24 0.41
N ASN A 451 -25.61 2.08 0.87
CA ASN A 451 -26.07 0.86 1.55
C ASN A 451 -26.05 -0.33 0.58
N GLY A 452 -25.81 -1.55 1.09
CA GLY A 452 -25.55 -2.71 0.24
C GLY A 452 -26.71 -3.10 -0.66
N ASN A 453 -27.92 -2.98 -0.11
CA ASN A 453 -29.20 -3.31 -0.74
C ASN A 453 -29.79 -2.23 -1.65
N GLU A 454 -29.15 -1.06 -1.72
CA GLU A 454 -29.65 0.09 -2.47
C GLU A 454 -28.93 0.22 -3.81
N SER A 455 -29.67 0.55 -4.86
CA SER A 455 -29.12 0.78 -6.20
C SER A 455 -28.73 2.23 -6.45
N GLU A 456 -29.10 3.14 -5.55
CA GLU A 456 -28.94 4.58 -5.74
C GLU A 456 -28.81 5.29 -4.39
N VAL A 457 -28.14 6.42 -4.40
CA VAL A 457 -28.02 7.35 -3.28
C VAL A 457 -28.64 8.67 -3.69
N ALA A 458 -29.46 9.23 -2.80
CA ALA A 458 -29.94 10.59 -2.92
C ALA A 458 -29.59 11.37 -1.65
N VAL A 459 -28.73 12.39 -1.77
CA VAL A 459 -28.40 13.30 -0.66
C VAL A 459 -29.13 14.62 -0.88
N SER A 460 -29.79 15.13 0.15
CA SER A 460 -30.55 16.37 0.11
C SER A 460 -30.18 17.28 1.28
N GLY A 461 -29.92 18.55 0.99
CA GLY A 461 -29.68 19.60 1.97
C GLY A 461 -30.14 20.97 1.46
N PRO A 462 -30.07 22.03 2.28
CA PRO A 462 -30.53 23.37 1.90
C PRO A 462 -29.85 23.92 0.65
N ASP A 463 -28.57 23.57 0.45
CA ASP A 463 -27.71 24.17 -0.57
C ASP A 463 -27.07 23.16 -1.54
N ALA A 464 -27.46 21.88 -1.48
CA ALA A 464 -27.03 20.87 -2.44
C ALA A 464 -28.00 19.69 -2.52
N SER A 465 -28.24 19.19 -3.73
CA SER A 465 -28.90 17.90 -3.97
C SER A 465 -28.05 17.04 -4.89
N LEU A 466 -27.88 15.76 -4.55
CA LEU A 466 -27.05 14.84 -5.32
C LEU A 466 -27.78 13.51 -5.51
N VAL A 467 -27.65 12.94 -6.70
CA VAL A 467 -28.16 11.60 -7.02
C VAL A 467 -27.08 10.83 -7.77
N SER A 468 -26.76 9.62 -7.33
CA SER A 468 -25.73 8.79 -7.95
C SER A 468 -25.93 7.32 -7.61
N ASP A 469 -25.42 6.44 -8.47
CA ASP A 469 -25.29 5.01 -8.20
C ASP A 469 -23.90 4.62 -7.64
N ALA A 470 -23.04 5.60 -7.35
CA ALA A 470 -21.71 5.35 -6.80
C ALA A 470 -21.76 4.59 -5.47
N ARG A 471 -20.87 3.60 -5.30
CA ARG A 471 -20.69 2.89 -4.02
C ARG A 471 -20.08 3.81 -2.96
N PHE A 472 -19.13 4.63 -3.37
CA PHE A 472 -18.57 5.72 -2.58
C PHE A 472 -18.49 6.96 -3.45
N GLY A 473 -18.77 8.13 -2.88
CA GLY A 473 -18.53 9.37 -3.57
C GLY A 473 -18.19 10.52 -2.65
N TYR A 474 -17.60 11.54 -3.24
CA TYR A 474 -17.20 12.78 -2.60
C TYR A 474 -17.42 13.94 -3.57
N VAL A 475 -17.85 15.07 -3.04
CA VAL A 475 -17.95 16.32 -3.79
C VAL A 475 -17.47 17.49 -2.94
N ARG A 476 -16.86 18.47 -3.60
CA ARG A 476 -16.44 19.72 -2.99
C ARG A 476 -17.22 20.89 -3.58
N TYR A 477 -17.81 21.68 -2.71
CA TYR A 477 -18.33 22.99 -3.03
C TYR A 477 -17.41 24.07 -2.45
N VAL A 478 -17.11 25.10 -3.25
CA VAL A 478 -16.42 26.32 -2.81
C VAL A 478 -17.35 27.50 -3.11
N ASP A 479 -17.72 28.24 -2.07
CA ASP A 479 -18.66 29.37 -2.17
C ASP A 479 -19.97 29.01 -2.90
N GLY A 480 -20.45 27.77 -2.67
CA GLY A 480 -21.69 27.24 -3.26
C GLY A 480 -21.55 26.65 -4.67
N GLN A 481 -20.37 26.68 -5.28
CA GLN A 481 -20.11 26.08 -6.59
C GLN A 481 -19.41 24.73 -6.45
N LEU A 482 -19.92 23.69 -7.10
CA LEU A 482 -19.25 22.38 -7.17
C LEU A 482 -17.95 22.53 -7.95
N THR A 483 -16.80 22.29 -7.34
CA THR A 483 -15.49 22.41 -7.98
C THR A 483 -14.81 21.08 -8.22
N ARG A 484 -15.13 20.04 -7.45
CA ARG A 484 -14.54 18.70 -7.60
C ARG A 484 -15.54 17.61 -7.31
N PHE A 485 -15.39 16.47 -7.97
CA PHE A 485 -16.19 15.29 -7.69
C PHE A 485 -15.37 14.01 -7.82
N VAL A 486 -15.69 13.05 -6.97
CA VAL A 486 -15.15 11.70 -6.95
C VAL A 486 -16.33 10.75 -6.86
N ALA A 487 -16.34 9.73 -7.69
CA ALA A 487 -17.32 8.66 -7.64
C ALA A 487 -16.61 7.34 -7.95
N GLN A 488 -16.81 6.35 -7.09
CA GLN A 488 -16.25 5.02 -7.22
C GLN A 488 -17.35 4.01 -7.48
N ASP A 489 -17.08 3.07 -8.39
CA ASP A 489 -18.04 2.11 -8.90
C ASP A 489 -19.36 2.76 -9.34
N ALA A 490 -19.28 3.78 -10.21
CA ALA A 490 -20.41 4.62 -10.59
C ALA A 490 -20.66 4.63 -12.11
N THR A 491 -21.91 4.77 -12.53
CA THR A 491 -22.27 5.06 -13.92
C THR A 491 -22.76 6.49 -14.10
N TYR A 492 -23.15 7.19 -13.04
CA TYR A 492 -23.50 8.61 -13.15
C TYR A 492 -23.42 9.37 -11.83
N LEU A 493 -23.35 10.70 -11.93
CA LEU A 493 -23.57 11.63 -10.84
C LEU A 493 -24.39 12.81 -11.35
N LEU A 494 -25.46 13.14 -10.61
CA LEU A 494 -26.24 14.36 -10.78
C LEU A 494 -26.00 15.26 -9.57
N ALA A 495 -25.84 16.55 -9.80
CA ALA A 495 -25.75 17.57 -8.77
C ALA A 495 -26.70 18.72 -9.11
N ASP A 496 -27.54 19.08 -8.15
CA ASP A 496 -28.48 20.20 -8.24
C ASP A 496 -29.45 20.07 -9.43
N GLY A 497 -29.86 18.84 -9.72
CA GLY A 497 -30.73 18.48 -10.84
C GLY A 497 -30.01 18.35 -12.19
N GLU A 498 -28.74 18.76 -12.26
CA GLU A 498 -27.93 18.76 -13.48
C GLU A 498 -27.01 17.53 -13.54
N THR A 499 -26.68 17.09 -14.76
CA THR A 499 -25.69 16.02 -14.93
C THR A 499 -24.30 16.54 -14.57
N VAL A 500 -23.54 15.79 -13.78
CA VAL A 500 -22.09 16.01 -13.59
C VAL A 500 -21.32 15.10 -14.54
N PHE A 501 -21.64 13.81 -14.54
CA PHE A 501 -21.18 12.87 -15.57
C PHE A 501 -22.15 11.71 -15.76
N ARG A 502 -22.00 11.01 -16.89
CA ARG A 502 -22.59 9.69 -17.17
C ARG A 502 -21.56 8.82 -17.86
N ALA A 503 -21.62 7.52 -17.64
CA ALA A 503 -20.74 6.53 -18.25
C ALA A 503 -21.53 5.36 -18.84
N SER A 504 -20.99 4.70 -19.86
CA SER A 504 -21.61 3.52 -20.48
C SER A 504 -21.49 2.25 -19.62
N GLU A 505 -20.57 2.25 -18.67
CA GLU A 505 -20.33 1.18 -17.71
C GLU A 505 -19.87 1.78 -16.37
N THR A 506 -19.66 0.91 -15.37
CA THR A 506 -19.16 1.30 -14.06
C THR A 506 -17.71 1.77 -14.17
N ILE A 507 -17.45 2.99 -13.71
CA ILE A 507 -16.14 3.63 -13.72
C ILE A 507 -15.80 4.21 -12.35
N ASP A 508 -14.51 4.52 -12.17
CA ASP A 508 -14.00 5.35 -11.10
C ASP A 508 -13.55 6.69 -11.68
N VAL A 509 -13.99 7.78 -11.08
CA VAL A 509 -13.64 9.15 -11.51
C VAL A 509 -13.22 9.99 -10.32
N SER A 510 -12.24 10.86 -10.54
CA SER A 510 -11.83 11.93 -9.63
C SER A 510 -11.37 13.12 -10.43
N LEU A 511 -12.24 14.12 -10.62
CA LEU A 511 -12.05 15.22 -11.57
C LEU A 511 -12.33 16.58 -10.92
N GLU A 512 -11.58 17.60 -11.36
CA GLU A 512 -11.96 19.00 -11.16
C GLU A 512 -13.04 19.39 -12.18
N ARG A 513 -14.06 20.14 -11.77
CA ARG A 513 -15.26 20.36 -12.60
C ARG A 513 -15.00 21.26 -13.81
N ASP A 514 -14.16 22.28 -13.66
CA ASP A 514 -14.03 23.34 -14.65
C ASP A 514 -13.20 22.93 -15.87
N ASP A 515 -12.19 22.08 -15.69
CA ASP A 515 -11.31 21.57 -16.74
C ASP A 515 -11.40 20.05 -16.97
N TYR A 516 -12.15 19.33 -16.10
CA TYR A 516 -12.18 17.87 -16.01
C TYR A 516 -10.79 17.23 -16.04
N ALA A 517 -9.81 17.89 -15.44
CA ALA A 517 -8.51 17.30 -15.20
C ALA A 517 -8.58 16.35 -13.98
N GLY A 518 -7.94 15.19 -14.10
CA GLY A 518 -7.83 14.25 -12.98
C GLY A 518 -7.81 12.79 -13.40
N PHE A 519 -8.28 11.90 -12.55
CA PHE A 519 -8.21 10.45 -12.76
C PHE A 519 -9.52 9.87 -13.29
N VAL A 520 -9.41 8.94 -14.23
CA VAL A 520 -10.52 8.11 -14.71
C VAL A 520 -10.03 6.67 -14.88
N ARG A 521 -10.86 5.71 -14.47
CA ARG A 521 -10.65 4.27 -14.71
C ARG A 521 -11.95 3.60 -15.12
N GLY A 522 -11.88 2.80 -16.17
CA GLY A 522 -12.94 1.89 -16.59
C GLY A 522 -12.34 0.64 -17.23
N SER A 523 -13.09 -0.07 -18.06
CA SER A 523 -12.61 -1.31 -18.65
C SER A 523 -11.48 -1.09 -19.67
N ASP A 524 -10.59 -2.08 -19.80
CA ASP A 524 -9.60 -2.15 -20.88
C ASP A 524 -10.25 -2.38 -22.27
N ALA A 525 -11.53 -2.75 -22.31
CA ALA A 525 -12.28 -2.98 -23.55
C ALA A 525 -12.78 -1.67 -24.19
N GLY A 526 -12.88 -0.61 -23.38
CA GLY A 526 -13.34 0.70 -23.79
C GLY A 526 -14.68 1.08 -23.16
N TYR A 527 -14.80 2.34 -22.75
CA TYR A 527 -15.97 2.93 -22.13
C TYR A 527 -16.18 4.36 -22.61
N GLN A 528 -17.45 4.77 -22.60
CA GLN A 528 -17.86 6.14 -22.86
C GLN A 528 -17.98 6.92 -21.55
N LEU A 529 -17.36 8.09 -21.48
CA LEU A 529 -17.56 9.09 -20.43
C LEU A 529 -18.20 10.35 -21.05
N ARG A 530 -19.34 10.77 -20.49
CA ARG A 530 -20.12 11.94 -20.94
C ARG A 530 -20.16 12.98 -19.84
N MET A 531 -19.75 14.21 -20.15
CA MET A 531 -19.73 15.33 -19.20
C MET A 531 -20.33 16.59 -19.83
N PRO A 532 -20.98 17.47 -19.06
CA PRO A 532 -21.49 18.72 -19.59
C PRO A 532 -20.40 19.57 -20.23
N HIS A 533 -20.73 20.15 -21.38
CA HIS A 533 -19.88 21.03 -22.16
C HIS A 533 -20.54 22.41 -22.23
N SER A 534 -20.00 23.38 -21.49
CA SER A 534 -20.52 24.75 -21.46
C SER A 534 -19.46 25.77 -21.88
N GLY A 535 -19.37 25.99 -23.20
CA GLY A 535 -18.66 27.15 -23.76
C GLY A 535 -17.13 27.09 -23.82
N ASN A 536 -16.48 26.04 -23.31
CA ASN A 536 -15.04 25.84 -23.47
C ASN A 536 -14.73 25.25 -24.87
N GLU A 537 -13.68 25.69 -25.56
CA GLU A 537 -13.31 25.16 -26.89
C GLU A 537 -12.56 23.82 -26.81
N TRP A 538 -13.06 22.84 -26.08
CA TRP A 538 -12.40 21.55 -25.97
C TRP A 538 -12.71 20.68 -27.19
N THR A 539 -11.70 20.49 -28.01
CA THR A 539 -11.77 19.66 -29.21
C THR A 539 -10.86 18.44 -29.12
N ALA A 540 -10.04 18.34 -28.07
CA ALA A 540 -9.10 17.25 -27.83
C ALA A 540 -9.04 16.86 -26.34
N ALA A 541 -8.63 15.60 -26.10
CA ALA A 541 -8.33 15.07 -24.78
C ALA A 541 -7.00 14.31 -24.82
N ARG A 542 -6.29 14.26 -23.69
CA ARG A 542 -5.15 13.38 -23.45
C ARG A 542 -5.50 12.47 -22.29
N PHE A 543 -5.16 11.18 -22.42
CA PHE A 543 -5.37 10.19 -21.39
C PHE A 543 -4.05 9.47 -21.10
N LEU A 544 -3.35 9.91 -20.06
CA LEU A 544 -2.03 9.43 -19.69
C LEU A 544 -2.13 8.15 -18.87
N GLY A 545 -1.52 7.06 -19.35
CA GLY A 545 -1.57 5.74 -18.71
C GLY A 545 -2.58 4.79 -19.36
N GLY A 546 -3.66 5.33 -19.93
CA GLY A 546 -4.69 4.60 -20.66
C GLY A 546 -4.66 4.85 -22.16
N GLU A 547 -5.74 4.46 -22.84
CA GLU A 547 -5.92 4.68 -24.29
C GLU A 547 -7.07 5.68 -24.53
N TRP A 548 -6.76 6.79 -25.20
CA TRP A 548 -7.77 7.70 -25.73
C TRP A 548 -8.19 7.25 -27.13
N LEU A 549 -9.48 6.97 -27.32
CA LEU A 549 -10.02 6.45 -28.58
C LEU A 549 -10.65 7.55 -29.43
N SER A 550 -11.49 8.39 -28.83
CA SER A 550 -12.10 9.54 -29.53
C SER A 550 -12.68 10.58 -28.58
N THR A 551 -12.94 11.77 -29.13
CA THR A 551 -13.65 12.87 -28.48
C THR A 551 -14.70 13.42 -29.45
N ALA A 552 -15.91 13.66 -28.94
CA ALA A 552 -17.01 14.26 -29.69
C ALA A 552 -17.81 15.23 -28.82
N ILE A 553 -18.55 16.13 -29.46
CA ILE A 553 -19.54 16.98 -28.81
C ILE A 553 -20.91 16.56 -29.35
N GLU A 554 -21.80 16.12 -28.46
CA GLU A 554 -23.16 15.70 -28.77
C GLU A 554 -24.16 16.56 -28.01
N GLY A 555 -24.69 17.59 -28.69
CA GLY A 555 -25.51 18.61 -28.03
C GLY A 555 -24.67 19.43 -27.04
N GLU A 556 -25.05 19.41 -25.77
CA GLU A 556 -24.35 20.09 -24.67
C GLU A 556 -23.43 19.14 -23.89
N MET A 557 -23.11 17.96 -24.44
CA MET A 557 -22.26 16.97 -23.78
C MET A 557 -20.95 16.78 -24.53
N LEU A 558 -19.84 16.82 -23.80
CA LEU A 558 -18.57 16.22 -24.20
C LEU A 558 -18.69 14.70 -24.05
N VAL A 559 -18.31 13.98 -25.09
CA VAL A 559 -18.29 12.52 -25.13
C VAL A 559 -16.87 12.05 -25.38
N LEU A 560 -16.32 11.27 -24.46
CA LEU A 560 -15.00 10.66 -24.55
C LEU A 560 -15.15 9.15 -24.64
N GLU A 561 -14.46 8.55 -25.60
CA GLU A 561 -14.25 7.09 -25.64
C GLU A 561 -12.83 6.83 -25.15
N LEU A 562 -12.73 6.12 -24.02
CA LEU A 562 -11.47 5.84 -23.30
C LEU A 562 -11.34 4.32 -23.07
N ALA A 563 -10.14 3.82 -22.82
CA ALA A 563 -9.94 2.45 -22.35
C ALA A 563 -8.83 2.39 -21.29
N GLY A 564 -9.05 1.55 -20.27
CA GLY A 564 -8.16 1.39 -19.12
C GLY A 564 -8.26 2.55 -18.12
N GLU A 565 -7.17 2.78 -17.40
CA GLU A 565 -7.05 3.83 -16.38
C GLU A 565 -6.01 4.87 -16.75
N GLY A 566 -6.19 6.11 -16.29
CA GLY A 566 -5.24 7.17 -16.59
C GLY A 566 -5.63 8.54 -16.05
N THR A 567 -4.74 9.50 -16.30
CA THR A 567 -4.98 10.92 -16.04
C THR A 567 -5.56 11.57 -17.28
N LEU A 568 -6.76 12.15 -17.14
CA LEU A 568 -7.46 12.92 -18.14
C LEU A 568 -7.00 14.39 -18.10
N GLU A 569 -6.69 14.93 -19.27
CA GLU A 569 -6.43 16.36 -19.52
C GLU A 569 -7.22 16.79 -20.76
N LEU A 570 -7.89 17.94 -20.72
CA LEU A 570 -8.67 18.48 -21.85
C LEU A 570 -8.05 19.75 -22.43
N GLY A 571 -8.26 20.00 -23.73
CA GLY A 571 -7.78 21.23 -24.37
C GLY A 571 -8.21 21.41 -25.83
N SER A 572 -7.97 22.61 -26.37
CA SER A 572 -8.32 23.00 -27.74
C SER A 572 -7.26 22.61 -28.78
N GLU A 573 -5.99 22.52 -28.36
CA GLU A 573 -4.85 22.19 -29.20
C GLU A 573 -3.82 21.36 -28.42
N LEU A 574 -4.27 20.35 -27.67
CA LEU A 574 -3.32 19.42 -27.03
C LEU A 574 -2.45 18.81 -28.14
N HIS A 575 -1.21 19.27 -28.26
CA HIS A 575 -0.26 18.75 -29.23
C HIS A 575 -0.08 17.27 -28.90
N VAL A 576 -0.56 16.43 -29.81
CA VAL A 576 -0.27 15.01 -29.80
C VAL A 576 1.22 14.86 -30.11
N GLU A 577 2.08 15.05 -29.11
CA GLU A 577 3.28 14.26 -29.06
C GLU A 577 2.80 12.82 -28.85
N ALA A 578 2.51 12.15 -29.96
CA ALA A 578 2.49 10.71 -29.99
C ALA A 578 3.83 10.30 -29.39
N GLN A 579 3.81 9.82 -28.14
CA GLN A 579 4.96 9.14 -27.59
C GLN A 579 5.23 7.97 -28.53
N LYS A 580 6.19 8.15 -29.44
CA LYS A 580 6.89 7.07 -30.12
C LYS A 580 7.62 6.30 -29.02
N GLY A 581 6.89 5.40 -28.37
CA GLY A 581 7.36 4.62 -27.23
C GLY A 581 6.36 3.57 -26.76
N ALA A 582 5.05 3.84 -26.80
CA ALA A 582 4.05 2.84 -26.47
C ALA A 582 3.80 1.90 -27.67
N GLN A 583 4.46 0.75 -27.68
CA GLN A 583 4.09 -0.33 -28.60
C GLN A 583 2.65 -0.78 -28.26
N PRO A 584 1.74 -0.90 -29.24
CA PRO A 584 0.37 -1.35 -28.98
C PRO A 584 0.39 -2.72 -28.28
N ARG A 585 -0.37 -2.84 -27.19
CA ARG A 585 -0.43 -4.07 -26.38
C ARG A 585 -0.88 -5.25 -27.27
N PRO A 586 -0.25 -6.43 -27.15
CA PRO A 586 -0.66 -7.59 -27.94
C PRO A 586 -2.10 -7.99 -27.65
N LYS A 587 -2.88 -8.33 -28.69
CA LYS A 587 -4.27 -8.78 -28.54
C LYS A 587 -4.42 -10.30 -28.41
N HIS A 588 -3.36 -11.05 -28.73
CA HIS A 588 -3.34 -12.51 -28.71
C HIS A 588 -2.03 -13.03 -28.13
N TYR A 589 -2.06 -14.24 -27.58
CA TYR A 589 -0.86 -14.99 -27.24
C TYR A 589 -0.11 -15.36 -28.52
N ALA A 590 1.20 -15.10 -28.57
CA ALA A 590 2.04 -15.52 -29.69
C ALA A 590 3.45 -15.89 -29.21
N LEU A 591 4.03 -16.95 -29.78
CA LEU A 591 5.45 -17.27 -29.65
C LEU A 591 6.11 -17.01 -31.01
N HIS A 592 7.12 -16.15 -31.04
CA HIS A 592 7.80 -15.74 -32.26
C HIS A 592 9.02 -16.62 -32.55
N PRO A 593 9.42 -16.76 -33.82
CA PRO A 593 10.68 -17.42 -34.18
C PRO A 593 11.86 -16.79 -33.43
N ASN A 594 12.77 -17.63 -32.96
CA ASN A 594 13.98 -17.18 -32.31
C ASN A 594 14.89 -16.45 -33.31
N ALA A 595 15.62 -15.42 -32.86
CA ALA A 595 16.51 -14.64 -33.70
C ALA A 595 17.86 -14.37 -33.00
N PRO A 596 19.00 -14.68 -33.65
CA PRO A 596 19.15 -15.31 -34.97
C PRO A 596 18.70 -16.79 -34.98
N ASN A 597 18.37 -17.34 -36.15
CA ASN A 597 18.18 -18.78 -36.40
C ASN A 597 18.65 -19.12 -37.83
N PRO A 598 19.72 -19.91 -38.05
CA PRO A 598 20.52 -20.60 -37.03
C PRO A 598 21.30 -19.63 -36.12
N PHE A 599 21.57 -20.06 -34.89
CA PHE A 599 22.17 -19.25 -33.83
C PHE A 599 23.52 -19.83 -33.36
N ASN A 600 24.39 -19.01 -32.76
CA ASN A 600 25.70 -19.47 -32.28
C ASN A 600 26.28 -18.56 -31.15
N PRO A 601 26.35 -19.02 -29.89
CA PRO A 601 25.49 -20.01 -29.23
C PRO A 601 24.26 -19.36 -28.58
N THR A 602 24.01 -18.07 -28.80
CA THR A 602 22.90 -17.32 -28.21
C THR A 602 21.79 -17.01 -29.22
N THR A 603 20.54 -17.04 -28.77
CA THR A 603 19.38 -16.60 -29.55
C THR A 603 18.34 -15.92 -28.65
N LYS A 604 17.53 -15.03 -29.22
CA LYS A 604 16.45 -14.36 -28.50
C LYS A 604 15.12 -14.97 -28.89
N ILE A 605 14.33 -15.36 -27.90
CA ILE A 605 12.98 -15.91 -28.06
C ILE A 605 11.99 -14.84 -27.59
N ARG A 606 11.10 -14.41 -28.48
CA ARG A 606 10.08 -13.40 -28.18
C ARG A 606 8.71 -14.05 -28.06
N PHE A 607 7.89 -13.56 -27.16
CA PHE A 607 6.49 -13.98 -27.05
C PHE A 607 5.61 -12.82 -26.55
N ASP A 608 4.35 -12.88 -26.91
CA ASP A 608 3.35 -11.85 -26.64
C ASP A 608 2.30 -12.40 -25.67
N LEU A 609 1.93 -11.59 -24.68
CA LEU A 609 0.88 -11.88 -23.71
C LEU A 609 -0.19 -10.78 -23.77
N PRO A 610 -1.47 -11.11 -24.06
CA PRO A 610 -2.55 -10.14 -24.07
C PRO A 610 -3.06 -9.80 -22.67
N THR A 611 -2.90 -10.71 -21.71
CA THR A 611 -3.31 -10.55 -20.31
C THR A 611 -2.25 -11.13 -19.38
N TYR A 612 -2.35 -10.81 -18.09
CA TYR A 612 -1.46 -11.32 -17.05
C TYR A 612 -1.53 -12.86 -17.00
N SER A 613 -0.40 -13.54 -17.21
CA SER A 613 -0.40 -14.99 -17.50
C SER A 613 0.74 -15.72 -16.81
N LEU A 614 0.49 -16.94 -16.36
CA LEU A 614 1.55 -17.89 -15.97
C LEU A 614 2.22 -18.41 -17.23
N VAL A 615 3.52 -18.14 -17.41
CA VAL A 615 4.27 -18.51 -18.61
C VAL A 615 5.34 -19.53 -18.25
N GLN A 616 5.39 -20.62 -19.03
CA GLN A 616 6.48 -21.59 -19.02
C GLN A 616 7.12 -21.64 -20.41
N LEU A 617 8.40 -21.23 -20.51
CA LEU A 617 9.19 -21.31 -21.74
C LEU A 617 10.32 -22.32 -21.55
N THR A 618 10.18 -23.48 -22.20
CA THR A 618 11.12 -24.61 -22.07
C THR A 618 11.74 -24.96 -23.42
N VAL A 619 13.06 -25.20 -23.43
CA VAL A 619 13.83 -25.64 -24.60
C VAL A 619 14.01 -27.15 -24.54
N TYR A 620 13.63 -27.83 -25.62
CA TYR A 620 13.81 -29.27 -25.80
C TYR A 620 14.81 -29.56 -26.92
N ASN A 621 15.58 -30.65 -26.78
CA ASN A 621 16.37 -31.16 -27.89
C ASN A 621 15.50 -32.00 -28.85
N VAL A 622 16.08 -32.41 -29.99
CA VAL A 622 15.40 -33.23 -31.00
C VAL A 622 14.94 -34.61 -30.50
N LEU A 623 15.41 -35.05 -29.33
CA LEU A 623 14.98 -36.29 -28.66
C LEU A 623 13.86 -36.05 -27.64
N GLY A 624 13.35 -34.81 -27.52
CA GLY A 624 12.30 -34.43 -26.58
C GLY A 624 12.77 -34.27 -25.13
N GLN A 625 14.09 -34.22 -24.89
CA GLN A 625 14.64 -34.01 -23.54
C GLN A 625 14.70 -32.51 -23.23
N GLU A 626 14.30 -32.13 -22.02
CA GLU A 626 14.42 -30.75 -21.52
C GLU A 626 15.90 -30.36 -21.37
N VAL A 627 16.31 -29.30 -22.04
CA VAL A 627 17.69 -28.79 -22.05
C VAL A 627 17.80 -27.51 -21.21
N ALA A 628 16.74 -26.70 -21.17
CA ALA A 628 16.67 -25.50 -20.34
C ALA A 628 15.22 -25.09 -20.08
N ARG A 629 14.97 -24.49 -18.91
CA ARG A 629 13.74 -23.75 -18.61
C ARG A 629 14.10 -22.29 -18.47
N LEU A 630 13.59 -21.47 -19.39
CA LEU A 630 13.99 -20.07 -19.54
C LEU A 630 13.04 -19.12 -18.78
N VAL A 631 11.78 -19.54 -18.63
CA VAL A 631 10.75 -18.81 -17.89
C VAL A 631 9.87 -19.83 -17.19
N GLU A 632 9.55 -19.58 -15.91
CA GLU A 632 8.51 -20.29 -15.15
C GLU A 632 7.95 -19.34 -14.07
N ARG A 633 7.23 -18.30 -14.50
CA ARG A 633 6.65 -17.29 -13.61
C ARG A 633 5.44 -16.62 -14.24
N ARG A 634 4.68 -15.86 -13.45
CA ARG A 634 3.64 -14.98 -13.99
C ARG A 634 4.28 -13.73 -14.58
N LEU A 635 3.82 -13.32 -15.76
CA LEU A 635 4.31 -12.16 -16.47
C LEU A 635 3.14 -11.22 -16.82
N PRO A 636 3.37 -9.90 -16.79
CA PRO A 636 2.36 -8.93 -17.18
C PRO A 636 2.03 -9.00 -18.68
N PRO A 637 0.86 -8.47 -19.10
CA PRO A 637 0.56 -8.32 -20.52
C PRO A 637 1.62 -7.45 -21.20
N GLY A 638 2.03 -7.84 -22.40
CA GLY A 638 3.11 -7.18 -23.13
C GLY A 638 3.89 -8.13 -24.03
N ARG A 639 4.87 -7.57 -24.73
CA ARG A 639 5.84 -8.35 -25.51
C ARG A 639 7.07 -8.61 -24.65
N HIS A 640 7.45 -9.88 -24.55
CA HIS A 640 8.56 -10.35 -23.75
C HIS A 640 9.65 -10.88 -24.66
N GLU A 641 10.91 -10.73 -24.26
CA GLU A 641 12.09 -11.27 -24.94
C GLU A 641 12.97 -11.96 -23.90
N VAL A 642 13.38 -13.19 -24.20
CA VAL A 642 14.30 -13.95 -23.36
C VAL A 642 15.48 -14.40 -24.21
N GLU A 643 16.68 -14.09 -23.76
CA GLU A 643 17.91 -14.58 -24.39
C GLU A 643 18.27 -15.97 -23.85
N TRP A 644 18.56 -16.89 -24.75
CA TRP A 644 19.03 -18.23 -24.43
C TRP A 644 20.45 -18.44 -24.95
N ASP A 645 21.37 -18.77 -24.04
CA ASP A 645 22.75 -19.18 -24.33
C ASP A 645 22.87 -20.71 -24.21
N ALA A 646 23.02 -21.40 -25.34
CA ALA A 646 23.09 -22.85 -25.37
C ALA A 646 24.34 -23.43 -24.68
N THR A 647 25.40 -22.64 -24.44
CA THR A 647 26.59 -23.13 -23.72
C THR A 647 26.37 -23.28 -22.22
N ARG A 648 25.36 -22.59 -21.67
CA ARG A 648 25.02 -22.61 -20.24
C ARG A 648 24.00 -23.70 -19.90
N SER A 649 23.49 -24.41 -20.90
CA SER A 649 22.47 -25.43 -20.72
C SER A 649 23.07 -26.82 -20.74
N LYS A 650 22.91 -27.58 -19.64
CA LYS A 650 23.19 -29.03 -19.59
C LYS A 650 21.86 -29.78 -19.57
N PRO A 651 21.75 -30.96 -20.21
CA PRO A 651 20.56 -31.79 -20.08
C PRO A 651 20.23 -32.01 -18.61
N ILE A 652 19.00 -31.68 -18.21
CA ILE A 652 18.53 -31.98 -16.87
C ILE A 652 18.43 -33.51 -16.76
N PRO A 653 19.13 -34.18 -15.81
CA PRO A 653 19.08 -35.63 -15.71
C PRO A 653 17.63 -36.07 -15.52
N THR A 654 17.11 -36.90 -16.42
CA THR A 654 15.84 -37.56 -16.18
C THR A 654 16.00 -38.45 -14.96
N ALA A 655 15.17 -38.24 -13.94
CA ALA A 655 15.14 -39.07 -12.76
C ALA A 655 15.08 -40.54 -13.19
N ARG A 656 16.10 -41.33 -12.82
CA ARG A 656 16.07 -42.78 -13.03
C ARG A 656 14.86 -43.31 -12.26
N SER A 657 13.90 -43.86 -13.00
CA SER A 657 12.89 -44.76 -12.46
C SER A 657 13.61 -45.86 -11.68
N THR A 658 13.52 -45.79 -10.36
CA THR A 658 13.74 -46.94 -9.50
C THR A 658 12.38 -47.59 -9.31
N ARG A 659 12.27 -48.83 -9.78
CA ARG A 659 11.19 -49.75 -9.43
C ARG A 659 11.30 -50.15 -7.97
#